data_AF-A0A521JQ53-F1
#
_entry.id   AF-A0A521JQ53-F1
#
_cell.length_a   1.000
_cell.length_b   1.000
_cell.length_c   1.000
_cell.angle_alpha   90.00
_cell.angle_beta   90.00
_cell.angle_gamma   90.00
#
_symmetry.space_group_name_H-M   'P 1'
#
loop_
_entity.id
_entity.type
_entity.pdbx_description
1 polymer ?
#
loop_
_entity_poly.entity_id
_entity_poly.type
_entity_poly.pdbx_seq_one_letter_code
_entity_poly.pdbx_strand_id
1 'polypeptide(L)'
;MKRLFSILLCILLFITGAFGSFTGSYMLFSTPETSFDSSYLMKFDDENSSYYLQKAPQDISFFIESDSNEYHSLFTITDFEGSEISCPIERSGTNQFRVLSPTTGYSPGKQYTLTLHNDATFSGSELKDVKELVFSIEKEAIETYTYHDEVKNLSKVEMQVYDEDIVKVEDISLQIGDIFINESGHEAYKVVDILEDGSLKVETPAYDEIFSDLQMYGEYTWDVDQIEWNDDLENEIIENIRNSNFFDSLIMVAYAADDEPKKVAGVSVDYTKNKEDNTIELEIEINLAPGSKGLFGISKLKNQEVTITLETAVGFKINANVDGPVWNPSFDISATESNEFSWTVGFGFYSEDIIDRDIDPNQFINNLSKYQNIVGDLTKKLASITKDKESGEIKLCNWTMPIPAIPLLSFEAEVVLFAELEVAADLTLGGHSSTRYTSGIHFKDYKFRTYSDEYKTKSKPTLSLIGNADFKMGVKLKIGFKVISKKVAYVGIDPQAGVYAELFLTYPLLKPEEMSNAGSILGLYGYFEKGIYFSADIKAWVNLVFDKLEFDYKLIEKKAPIITLGNDKIAIQISSSRNNIRALNNSFTAPNIIFEYYDVTKGRISTEVLKTEDVKFTVNNNELEKNGKEIKLPVGEGTSFYVTASYKNQGDNKTYSTLFKVIVSGSEIEGRVSEYTSGTNYNPIPNATVRLFSANDTSNALSSTVTDTEGKFLFNVGEGKYILKITAAGYKELTSVQEISKNETKFTEHILLVDNAQIGNGMAGGYINNAIDGRNLEGVELRLRENWNNRTGEYYLDYNIRTDSNGQYRIENIPVGYYTIEAFKDDFYTDYCNIIVHSTDPQLNQNFTISPILPENQLRIVLRWGETPRDLDSHLIGNKPDGNGFNVFYSNMRYVWNDKEMAYLDVDDTTSYGPETITIFEPINGWVYAVHDFSNRSNTDSENMSYSGAYVTVFTGGKQVATFNIPVGEVGTYWTVFEYVDGQIRPINVVNNIAPTP
;
A
#
# COMPACT_ATOMS: atom_id res chain seq x y z
N MET A 1 44.31 43.91 0.99
CA MET A 1 43.64 42.77 0.31
C MET A 1 42.85 41.86 1.25
N LYS A 2 43.34 41.42 2.42
CA LYS A 2 42.54 40.59 3.33
C LYS A 2 41.38 41.30 4.05
N ARG A 3 41.48 42.61 4.35
CA ARG A 3 40.37 43.39 4.94
C ARG A 3 39.28 43.83 3.96
N LEU A 4 39.57 43.87 2.65
CA LEU A 4 38.52 44.09 1.64
C LEU A 4 37.68 42.83 1.42
N PHE A 5 38.28 41.64 1.55
CA PHE A 5 37.57 40.36 1.44
C PHE A 5 36.64 40.09 2.64
N SER A 6 37.01 40.50 3.86
CA SER A 6 36.14 40.35 5.03
C SER A 6 34.93 41.29 4.99
N ILE A 7 35.08 42.50 4.45
CA ILE A 7 33.97 43.43 4.26
C ILE A 7 33.08 42.98 3.09
N LEU A 8 33.65 42.44 2.01
CA LEU A 8 32.87 41.83 0.93
C LEU A 8 32.13 40.56 1.36
N LEU A 9 32.70 39.76 2.29
CA LEU A 9 32.08 38.54 2.82
C LEU A 9 31.00 38.86 3.88
N CYS A 10 31.18 39.89 4.70
CA CYS A 10 30.14 40.38 5.60
C CYS A 10 29.01 41.12 4.86
N ILE A 11 29.32 41.81 3.76
CA ILE A 11 28.29 42.37 2.86
C ILE A 11 27.63 41.26 2.03
N LEU A 12 28.32 40.17 1.66
CA LEU A 12 27.68 38.99 1.07
C LEU A 12 26.79 38.24 2.08
N LEU A 13 27.16 38.20 3.36
CA LEU A 13 26.35 37.59 4.43
C LEU A 13 25.19 38.48 4.88
N PHE A 14 25.33 39.81 4.79
CA PHE A 14 24.20 40.74 4.97
C PHE A 14 23.29 40.83 3.73
N ILE A 15 23.81 40.66 2.51
CA ILE A 15 22.99 40.62 1.29
C ILE A 15 22.34 39.23 1.11
N THR A 16 22.90 38.14 1.64
CA THR A 16 22.21 36.83 1.71
C THR A 16 21.29 36.66 2.93
N GLY A 17 21.38 37.57 3.91
CA GLY A 17 20.51 37.65 5.09
C GLY A 17 19.39 38.70 5.00
N ALA A 18 19.49 39.70 4.12
CA ALA A 18 18.49 40.76 3.94
C ALA A 18 18.00 40.94 2.49
N PHE A 19 18.47 40.12 1.53
CA PHE A 19 17.93 39.99 0.16
C PHE A 19 17.76 38.52 -0.27
N GLY A 20 17.37 37.66 0.69
CA GLY A 20 16.73 36.38 0.36
C GLY A 20 15.28 36.54 -0.07
N SER A 21 14.69 37.71 0.19
CA SER A 21 13.56 38.29 -0.54
C SER A 21 14.10 38.95 -1.82
N PHE A 22 13.43 38.73 -2.96
CA PHE A 22 13.75 39.22 -4.32
C PHE A 22 14.58 38.36 -5.30
N THR A 23 14.85 37.08 -5.03
CA THR A 23 15.24 36.13 -6.11
C THR A 23 14.46 34.82 -6.11
N GLY A 24 13.25 34.82 -5.53
CA GLY A 24 12.26 33.75 -5.67
C GLY A 24 11.18 34.00 -6.73
N SER A 25 11.16 35.18 -7.37
CA SER A 25 10.10 35.61 -8.30
C SER A 25 10.50 35.53 -9.78
N TYR A 26 11.56 34.80 -10.14
CA TYR A 26 11.95 34.64 -11.56
C TYR A 26 12.42 33.23 -11.96
N MET A 27 12.36 32.23 -11.07
CA MET A 27 12.69 30.82 -11.40
C MET A 27 11.54 29.85 -11.09
N LEU A 28 10.31 30.38 -10.96
CA LEU A 28 9.05 29.65 -11.11
C LEU A 28 8.18 30.22 -12.25
N PHE A 29 8.69 31.23 -12.98
CA PHE A 29 8.01 31.83 -14.12
C PHE A 29 8.74 31.47 -15.43
N SER A 30 8.50 30.26 -15.92
CA SER A 30 8.65 29.85 -17.32
C SER A 30 7.98 28.48 -17.43
N THR A 31 6.81 28.27 -18.03
CA THR A 31 5.98 28.94 -19.03
C THR A 31 4.52 28.53 -18.72
N PRO A 32 3.48 29.33 -19.02
CA PRO A 32 2.11 28.90 -18.75
C PRO A 32 1.75 27.77 -19.71
N GLU A 33 1.86 26.51 -19.26
CA GLU A 33 1.24 25.38 -19.97
C GLU A 33 -0.30 25.43 -19.81
N THR A 34 -0.81 26.27 -18.91
CA THR A 34 -2.23 26.46 -18.59
C THR A 34 -2.63 27.93 -18.76
N SER A 35 -3.87 28.20 -19.22
CA SER A 35 -4.39 29.56 -19.42
C SER A 35 -5.10 30.14 -18.18
N PHE A 36 -4.87 29.57 -17.00
CA PHE A 36 -5.54 29.92 -15.75
C PHE A 36 -4.55 30.04 -14.60
N ASP A 37 -4.92 30.73 -13.53
CA ASP A 37 -4.11 30.88 -12.33
C ASP A 37 -4.25 29.62 -11.45
N SER A 38 -3.17 28.84 -11.34
CA SER A 38 -3.17 27.58 -10.60
C SER A 38 -3.39 27.75 -9.10
N SER A 39 -3.30 28.98 -8.54
CA SER A 39 -3.66 29.24 -7.14
C SER A 39 -5.15 29.04 -6.82
N TYR A 40 -6.00 28.93 -7.85
CA TYR A 40 -7.43 28.60 -7.73
C TYR A 40 -7.75 27.13 -8.02
N LEU A 41 -6.73 26.31 -8.32
CA LEU A 41 -6.90 24.89 -8.64
C LEU A 41 -6.84 24.07 -7.36
N MET A 42 -7.96 23.45 -7.01
CA MET A 42 -8.15 22.64 -5.81
C MET A 42 -8.34 21.17 -6.19
N LYS A 43 -8.05 20.26 -5.26
CA LYS A 43 -8.33 18.83 -5.44
C LYS A 43 -9.54 18.42 -4.60
N PHE A 44 -10.50 17.70 -5.19
CA PHE A 44 -11.59 17.12 -4.42
C PHE A 44 -11.06 15.99 -3.51
N ASP A 45 -11.51 15.95 -2.27
CA ASP A 45 -10.99 15.01 -1.27
C ASP A 45 -11.60 13.59 -1.39
N ASP A 46 -12.78 13.46 -2.01
CA ASP A 46 -13.49 12.19 -2.21
C ASP A 46 -12.94 11.35 -3.39
N GLU A 47 -12.30 11.99 -4.36
CA GLU A 47 -11.84 11.36 -5.59
C GLU A 47 -10.45 11.85 -6.02
N ASN A 48 -9.47 10.95 -6.00
CA ASN A 48 -8.06 11.29 -6.25
C ASN A 48 -7.74 11.92 -7.63
N SER A 49 -8.66 11.81 -8.59
CA SER A 49 -8.53 12.29 -9.98
C SER A 49 -9.52 13.41 -10.35
N SER A 50 -10.26 13.96 -9.39
CA SER A 50 -11.27 15.00 -9.63
C SER A 50 -10.81 16.31 -9.02
N TYR A 51 -10.75 17.36 -9.83
CA TYR A 51 -10.20 18.67 -9.46
C TYR A 51 -11.24 19.77 -9.69
N TYR A 52 -11.06 20.88 -8.98
CA TYR A 52 -11.93 22.03 -9.04
C TYR A 52 -11.13 23.31 -9.22
N LEU A 53 -11.38 24.03 -10.31
CA LEU A 53 -10.82 25.35 -10.58
C LEU A 53 -11.85 26.42 -10.20
N GLN A 54 -11.66 27.02 -9.03
CA GLN A 54 -12.59 28.01 -8.45
C GLN A 54 -12.78 29.26 -9.31
N LYS A 55 -11.79 29.61 -10.12
CA LYS A 55 -11.82 30.80 -10.96
C LYS A 55 -11.09 30.55 -12.27
N ALA A 56 -11.82 30.66 -13.37
CA ALA A 56 -11.33 30.46 -14.72
C ALA A 56 -11.69 31.65 -15.62
N PRO A 57 -10.78 32.09 -16.52
CA PRO A 57 -11.11 33.11 -17.49
C PRO A 57 -12.12 32.59 -18.52
N GLN A 58 -12.89 33.51 -19.11
CA GLN A 58 -13.96 33.18 -20.07
C GLN A 58 -13.46 32.46 -21.34
N ASP A 59 -12.20 32.67 -21.69
CA ASP A 59 -11.51 32.08 -22.85
C ASP A 59 -10.59 30.90 -22.48
N ILE A 60 -10.73 30.34 -21.27
CA ILE A 60 -9.92 29.22 -20.79
C ILE A 60 -9.83 28.08 -21.83
N SER A 61 -8.60 27.58 -22.00
CA SER A 61 -8.27 26.48 -22.91
C SER A 61 -7.47 25.41 -22.18
N PHE A 62 -7.64 24.16 -22.57
CA PHE A 62 -6.99 23.01 -21.94
C PHE A 62 -6.14 22.25 -22.95
N PHE A 63 -4.99 21.75 -22.51
CA PHE A 63 -4.15 20.87 -23.32
C PHE A 63 -4.32 19.42 -22.86
N ILE A 64 -4.60 18.52 -23.80
CA ILE A 64 -4.86 17.09 -23.56
C ILE A 64 -3.90 16.28 -24.43
N GLU A 65 -3.29 15.27 -23.85
CA GLU A 65 -2.45 14.27 -24.50
C GLU A 65 -3.20 12.95 -24.72
N SER A 66 -3.02 12.34 -25.88
CA SER A 66 -3.53 11.00 -26.20
C SER A 66 -2.72 10.33 -27.30
N ASP A 67 -2.58 9.01 -27.20
CA ASP A 67 -2.01 8.16 -28.25
C ASP A 67 -3.02 7.85 -29.38
N SER A 68 -4.31 8.14 -29.16
CA SER A 68 -5.36 8.00 -30.17
C SER A 68 -5.41 9.20 -31.11
N ASN A 69 -5.63 8.95 -32.41
CA ASN A 69 -5.86 10.00 -33.41
C ASN A 69 -7.34 10.47 -33.48
N GLU A 70 -8.26 9.83 -32.74
CA GLU A 70 -9.68 10.18 -32.72
C GLU A 70 -10.00 11.15 -31.57
N TYR A 71 -10.20 12.43 -31.89
CA TYR A 71 -10.37 13.48 -30.88
C TYR A 71 -11.80 13.60 -30.32
N HIS A 72 -12.82 13.10 -31.04
CA HIS A 72 -14.23 13.23 -30.65
C HIS A 72 -14.64 12.38 -29.43
N SER A 73 -13.78 11.47 -28.98
CA SER A 73 -14.02 10.59 -27.83
C SER A 73 -13.02 10.80 -26.69
N LEU A 74 -12.27 11.90 -26.67
CA LEU A 74 -11.24 12.16 -25.66
C LEU A 74 -11.79 12.88 -24.41
N PHE A 75 -12.86 13.67 -24.55
CA PHE A 75 -13.43 14.42 -23.43
C PHE A 75 -14.89 14.81 -23.69
N THR A 76 -15.60 15.19 -22.63
CA THR A 76 -16.91 15.87 -22.68
C THR A 76 -16.85 17.12 -21.82
N ILE A 77 -17.48 18.21 -22.26
CA ILE A 77 -17.73 19.41 -21.43
C ILE A 77 -19.24 19.57 -21.28
N THR A 78 -19.71 19.76 -20.05
CA THR A 78 -21.13 20.02 -19.74
C THR A 78 -21.30 21.34 -19.01
N ASP A 79 -22.43 22.00 -19.22
CA ASP A 79 -22.84 23.19 -18.46
C ASP A 79 -23.56 22.84 -17.15
N PHE A 80 -24.06 23.86 -16.46
CA PHE A 80 -24.76 23.72 -15.19
C PHE A 80 -25.96 22.76 -15.24
N GLU A 81 -26.74 22.77 -16.34
CA GLU A 81 -27.94 21.94 -16.51
C GLU A 81 -27.60 20.51 -16.99
N GLY A 82 -26.31 20.18 -17.13
CA GLY A 82 -25.82 18.91 -17.67
C GLY A 82 -25.90 18.83 -19.19
N SER A 83 -26.10 19.96 -19.87
CA SER A 83 -26.13 20.02 -21.33
C SER A 83 -24.70 20.05 -21.88
N GLU A 84 -24.41 19.22 -22.89
CA GLU A 84 -23.08 19.20 -23.51
C GLU A 84 -22.78 20.49 -24.27
N ILE A 85 -21.57 21.01 -24.06
CA ILE A 85 -21.05 22.20 -24.72
C ILE A 85 -20.04 21.80 -25.79
N SER A 86 -20.31 22.22 -27.02
CA SER A 86 -19.41 21.96 -28.16
C SER A 86 -18.23 22.94 -28.16
N CYS A 87 -17.02 22.43 -27.91
CA CYS A 87 -15.77 23.18 -27.92
C CYS A 87 -14.91 22.87 -29.15
N PRO A 88 -14.34 23.88 -29.85
CA PRO A 88 -13.37 23.65 -30.92
C PRO A 88 -12.09 23.01 -30.40
N ILE A 89 -11.42 22.21 -31.24
CA ILE A 89 -10.17 21.53 -30.88
C ILE A 89 -9.12 21.84 -31.95
N GLU A 90 -7.92 22.21 -31.53
CA GLU A 90 -6.75 22.36 -32.41
C GLU A 90 -5.65 21.36 -32.04
N ARG A 91 -4.97 20.80 -33.05
CA ARG A 91 -3.82 19.93 -32.81
C ARG A 91 -2.58 20.79 -32.57
N SER A 92 -2.00 20.70 -31.37
CA SER A 92 -0.83 21.47 -30.93
C SER A 92 0.48 20.69 -31.10
N GLY A 93 0.43 19.36 -31.09
CA GLY A 93 1.60 18.49 -31.26
C GLY A 93 1.27 17.08 -31.79
N THR A 94 2.27 16.19 -31.82
CA THR A 94 2.10 14.80 -32.33
C THR A 94 1.03 14.04 -31.54
N ASN A 95 1.05 14.15 -30.20
CA ASN A 95 0.10 13.49 -29.30
C ASN A 95 -0.65 14.50 -28.42
N GLN A 96 -0.66 15.80 -28.77
CA GLN A 96 -1.24 16.87 -27.96
C GLN A 96 -2.31 17.64 -28.74
N PHE A 97 -3.47 17.81 -28.11
CA PHE A 97 -4.63 18.55 -28.58
C PHE A 97 -4.92 19.69 -27.60
N ARG A 98 -5.34 20.84 -28.12
CA ARG A 98 -5.79 21.97 -27.31
C ARG A 98 -7.30 22.13 -27.50
N VAL A 99 -8.03 22.00 -26.41
CA VAL A 99 -9.47 22.27 -26.31
C VAL A 99 -9.64 23.77 -26.11
N LEU A 100 -10.24 24.43 -27.10
CA LEU A 100 -10.51 25.86 -27.08
C LEU A 100 -11.86 26.14 -26.42
N SER A 101 -12.05 27.38 -25.94
CA SER A 101 -13.35 27.85 -25.48
C SER A 101 -14.39 27.87 -26.61
N PRO A 102 -15.70 27.79 -26.30
CA PRO A 102 -16.78 27.91 -27.28
C PRO A 102 -16.70 29.20 -28.08
N THR A 103 -17.27 29.22 -29.29
CA THR A 103 -17.22 30.39 -30.20
C THR A 103 -17.80 31.68 -29.60
N THR A 104 -18.75 31.56 -28.67
CA THR A 104 -19.36 32.67 -27.93
C THR A 104 -18.69 32.93 -26.58
N GLY A 105 -17.62 32.21 -26.27
CA GLY A 105 -17.05 32.09 -24.92
C GLY A 105 -17.95 31.29 -23.98
N TYR A 106 -17.41 30.97 -22.81
CA TYR A 106 -18.24 30.49 -21.70
C TYR A 106 -19.03 31.65 -21.08
N SER A 107 -20.11 31.37 -20.37
CA SER A 107 -20.92 32.40 -19.70
C SER A 107 -20.30 32.81 -18.34
N PRO A 108 -20.11 34.11 -18.06
CA PRO A 108 -19.61 34.59 -16.76
C PRO A 108 -20.44 34.10 -15.58
N GLY A 109 -19.77 33.60 -14.54
CA GLY A 109 -20.36 33.09 -13.30
C GLY A 109 -21.01 31.71 -13.44
N LYS A 110 -20.95 31.09 -14.62
CA LYS A 110 -21.43 29.73 -14.84
C LYS A 110 -20.32 28.71 -14.63
N GLN A 111 -20.73 27.56 -14.11
CA GLN A 111 -19.86 26.40 -13.89
C GLN A 111 -19.96 25.42 -15.06
N TYR A 112 -18.84 24.76 -15.34
CA TYR A 112 -18.72 23.73 -16.36
C TYR A 112 -17.90 22.57 -15.83
N THR A 113 -18.15 21.37 -16.35
CA THR A 113 -17.39 20.16 -15.98
C THR A 113 -16.76 19.57 -17.23
N LEU A 114 -15.42 19.44 -17.23
CA LEU A 114 -14.65 18.74 -18.25
C LEU A 114 -14.26 17.35 -17.74
N THR A 115 -14.73 16.31 -18.41
CA THR A 115 -14.42 14.91 -18.09
C THR A 115 -13.57 14.31 -19.21
N LEU A 116 -12.42 13.73 -18.87
CA LEU A 116 -11.55 13.00 -19.80
C LEU A 116 -11.99 11.55 -19.93
N HIS A 117 -12.01 11.04 -21.17
CA HIS A 117 -12.36 9.66 -21.52
C HIS A 117 -11.15 8.91 -22.07
N ASN A 118 -11.17 7.57 -22.01
CA ASN A 118 -10.08 6.70 -22.48
C ASN A 118 -8.72 7.00 -21.79
N ASP A 119 -7.61 6.69 -22.46
CA ASP A 119 -6.23 6.91 -21.98
C ASP A 119 -5.78 8.39 -22.09
N ALA A 120 -6.72 9.34 -22.25
CA ALA A 120 -6.38 10.76 -22.32
C ALA A 120 -5.90 11.31 -20.97
N THR A 121 -4.91 12.20 -20.99
CA THR A 121 -4.38 12.90 -19.82
C THR A 121 -4.24 14.39 -20.11
N PHE A 122 -4.35 15.26 -19.12
CA PHE A 122 -3.98 16.67 -19.34
C PHE A 122 -2.46 16.79 -19.60
N SER A 123 -2.08 17.77 -20.41
CA SER A 123 -0.68 18.16 -20.53
C SER A 123 -0.24 18.96 -19.31
N GLY A 124 1.03 18.77 -18.93
CA GLY A 124 1.67 19.46 -17.83
C GLY A 124 1.61 18.72 -16.50
N SER A 125 2.58 19.00 -15.62
CA SER A 125 2.75 18.26 -14.37
C SER A 125 1.64 18.51 -13.35
N GLU A 126 0.95 19.66 -13.43
CA GLU A 126 -0.05 20.08 -12.46
C GLU A 126 -1.38 19.31 -12.59
N LEU A 127 -1.75 18.91 -13.81
CA LEU A 127 -3.03 18.25 -14.11
C LEU A 127 -2.88 16.78 -14.52
N LYS A 128 -1.68 16.21 -14.40
CA LYS A 128 -1.36 14.89 -14.99
C LYS A 128 -2.24 13.74 -14.49
N ASP A 129 -2.68 13.82 -13.23
CA ASP A 129 -3.50 12.79 -12.59
C ASP A 129 -5.01 13.10 -12.65
N VAL A 130 -5.40 14.19 -13.32
CA VAL A 130 -6.78 14.69 -13.38
C VAL A 130 -7.56 13.97 -14.48
N LYS A 131 -8.74 13.46 -14.13
CA LYS A 131 -9.73 12.86 -15.02
C LYS A 131 -11.02 13.66 -15.11
N GLU A 132 -11.36 14.40 -14.06
CA GLU A 132 -12.49 15.34 -14.04
C GLU A 132 -12.02 16.71 -13.54
N LEU A 133 -12.33 17.77 -14.27
CA LEU A 133 -12.05 19.16 -13.88
C LEU A 133 -13.36 19.96 -13.92
N VAL A 134 -13.84 20.34 -12.75
CA VAL A 134 -14.93 21.31 -12.60
C VAL A 134 -14.32 22.71 -12.59
N PHE A 135 -14.87 23.68 -13.33
CA PHE A 135 -14.35 25.05 -13.35
C PHE A 135 -15.46 26.11 -13.39
N SER A 136 -15.26 27.16 -12.60
CA SER A 136 -16.18 28.31 -12.48
C SER A 136 -15.65 29.50 -13.29
N ILE A 137 -16.44 29.99 -14.25
CA ILE A 137 -16.03 31.15 -15.05
C ILE A 137 -16.15 32.42 -14.22
N GLU A 138 -15.09 33.21 -14.22
CA GLU A 138 -15.05 34.46 -13.49
C GLU A 138 -16.15 35.44 -13.91
N LYS A 139 -16.63 36.20 -12.92
CA LYS A 139 -17.67 37.22 -13.07
C LYS A 139 -17.34 38.38 -12.14
N GLU A 140 -17.81 39.58 -12.48
CA GLU A 140 -17.81 40.73 -11.56
C GLU A 140 -18.63 40.40 -10.30
N ALA A 141 -18.25 40.97 -9.17
CA ALA A 141 -18.97 40.75 -7.92
C ALA A 141 -20.42 41.26 -8.03
N ILE A 142 -21.38 40.45 -7.59
CA ILE A 142 -22.81 40.77 -7.58
C ILE A 142 -23.40 40.40 -6.23
N GLU A 143 -24.13 41.34 -5.65
CA GLU A 143 -24.82 41.19 -4.37
C GLU A 143 -26.26 41.70 -4.53
N THR A 144 -27.15 40.87 -5.07
CA THR A 144 -28.54 41.27 -5.36
C THR A 144 -29.53 40.27 -4.83
N TYR A 145 -30.57 40.76 -4.15
CA TYR A 145 -31.63 39.95 -3.59
C TYR A 145 -32.98 40.67 -3.73
N THR A 146 -34.07 39.90 -3.77
CA THR A 146 -35.44 40.43 -3.77
C THR A 146 -36.27 39.70 -2.73
N TYR A 147 -36.90 40.41 -1.79
CA TYR A 147 -37.79 39.77 -0.81
C TYR A 147 -39.10 39.30 -1.44
N HIS A 148 -39.71 38.27 -0.87
CA HIS A 148 -41.11 37.96 -1.10
C HIS A 148 -42.01 39.08 -0.54
N ASP A 149 -43.16 39.32 -1.18
CA ASP A 149 -44.12 40.36 -0.78
C ASP A 149 -44.68 40.15 0.65
N GLU A 150 -44.57 38.94 1.18
CA GLU A 150 -45.01 38.54 2.53
C GLU A 150 -44.02 38.88 3.66
N VAL A 151 -42.79 39.30 3.33
CA VAL A 151 -41.77 39.69 4.31
C VAL A 151 -41.94 41.15 4.73
N LYS A 152 -42.27 41.37 6.01
CA LYS A 152 -42.43 42.70 6.62
C LYS A 152 -41.09 43.20 7.16
N ASN A 153 -40.57 44.28 6.58
CA ASN A 153 -39.39 44.95 7.10
C ASN A 153 -39.79 45.93 8.22
N LEU A 154 -39.35 45.68 9.46
CA LEU A 154 -39.72 46.48 10.64
C LEU A 154 -38.68 47.57 10.97
N SER A 155 -38.07 48.18 9.96
CA SER A 155 -37.01 49.16 10.19
C SER A 155 -37.52 50.30 11.09
N LYS A 156 -36.96 50.42 12.31
CA LYS A 156 -37.27 51.39 13.39
C LYS A 156 -38.38 50.99 14.38
N VAL A 157 -38.54 49.71 14.68
CA VAL A 157 -39.44 49.21 15.73
C VAL A 157 -38.69 48.44 16.81
N GLU A 158 -38.77 48.90 18.06
CA GLU A 158 -38.13 48.23 19.20
C GLU A 158 -38.68 46.80 19.39
N MET A 159 -37.77 45.85 19.50
CA MET A 159 -38.05 44.43 19.68
C MET A 159 -37.33 43.92 20.94
N GLN A 160 -38.08 43.25 21.83
CA GLN A 160 -37.52 42.56 23.00
C GLN A 160 -37.57 41.05 22.80
N VAL A 161 -36.41 40.40 22.94
CA VAL A 161 -36.27 38.94 22.91
C VAL A 161 -36.32 38.43 24.34
N TYR A 162 -37.29 37.57 24.67
CA TYR A 162 -37.44 36.99 26.01
C TYR A 162 -36.84 35.59 26.11
N ASP A 163 -36.90 34.82 25.03
CA ASP A 163 -36.34 33.46 24.88
C ASP A 163 -36.05 33.19 23.39
N GLU A 164 -35.40 32.07 23.04
CA GLU A 164 -35.02 31.72 21.65
C GLU A 164 -36.19 31.69 20.66
N ASP A 165 -37.42 31.45 21.11
CA ASP A 165 -38.64 31.36 20.29
C ASP A 165 -39.77 32.30 20.74
N ILE A 166 -39.50 33.25 21.66
CA ILE A 166 -40.50 34.20 22.17
C ILE A 166 -39.99 35.63 22.10
N VAL A 167 -40.71 36.45 21.34
CA VAL A 167 -40.34 37.84 21.05
C VAL A 167 -41.52 38.78 21.19
N LYS A 168 -41.26 40.04 21.52
CA LYS A 168 -42.28 41.08 21.59
C LYS A 168 -41.88 42.27 20.75
N VAL A 169 -42.79 42.69 19.88
CA VAL A 169 -42.60 43.78 18.92
C VAL A 169 -43.58 44.89 19.28
N GLU A 170 -43.09 46.10 19.55
CA GLU A 170 -43.95 47.23 19.91
C GLU A 170 -44.58 47.88 18.67
N ASP A 171 -45.74 48.52 18.82
CA ASP A 171 -46.38 49.39 17.81
C ASP A 171 -46.75 48.79 16.43
N ILE A 172 -46.66 47.46 16.24
CA ILE A 172 -47.09 46.78 14.99
C ILE A 172 -47.95 45.54 15.28
N SER A 173 -49.08 45.42 14.58
CA SER A 173 -49.92 44.21 14.63
C SER A 173 -49.43 43.20 13.58
N LEU A 174 -48.84 42.11 14.06
CA LEU A 174 -48.48 40.94 13.27
C LEU A 174 -49.53 39.84 13.44
N GLN A 175 -49.77 39.08 12.38
CA GLN A 175 -50.68 37.93 12.32
C GLN A 175 -49.89 36.64 12.24
N ILE A 176 -50.52 35.53 12.65
CA ILE A 176 -49.97 34.18 12.46
C ILE A 176 -49.69 33.97 10.96
N GLY A 177 -48.47 33.56 10.63
CA GLY A 177 -47.98 33.40 9.27
C GLY A 177 -47.21 34.60 8.72
N ASP A 178 -47.24 35.76 9.38
CA ASP A 178 -46.40 36.89 8.98
C ASP A 178 -44.91 36.57 9.19
N ILE A 179 -44.08 36.98 8.23
CA ILE A 179 -42.62 36.93 8.32
C ILE A 179 -42.11 38.35 8.51
N PHE A 180 -41.18 38.54 9.43
CA PHE A 180 -40.57 39.85 9.66
C PHE A 180 -39.08 39.75 10.00
N ILE A 181 -38.36 40.84 9.72
CA ILE A 181 -36.92 40.98 10.01
C ILE A 181 -36.74 41.99 11.13
N ASN A 182 -35.85 41.71 12.09
CA ASN A 182 -35.57 42.61 13.20
C ASN A 182 -34.86 43.91 12.77
N GLU A 183 -34.77 44.89 13.68
CA GLU A 183 -34.13 46.18 13.37
C GLU A 183 -32.66 46.06 12.95
N SER A 184 -31.95 45.08 13.48
CA SER A 184 -30.54 44.86 13.14
C SER A 184 -30.36 44.30 11.72
N GLY A 185 -31.42 43.76 11.11
CA GLY A 185 -31.37 43.15 9.79
C GLY A 185 -30.62 41.81 9.74
N HIS A 186 -30.35 41.18 10.90
CA HIS A 186 -29.54 39.96 11.01
C HIS A 186 -30.32 38.70 11.36
N GLU A 187 -31.60 38.82 11.75
CA GLU A 187 -32.48 37.69 12.03
C GLU A 187 -33.90 37.92 11.51
N ALA A 188 -34.49 36.84 11.02
CA ALA A 188 -35.85 36.79 10.51
C ALA A 188 -36.69 35.81 11.33
N TYR A 189 -37.95 36.17 11.52
CA TYR A 189 -38.89 35.46 12.38
C TYR A 189 -40.23 35.30 11.67
N LYS A 190 -40.80 34.10 11.76
CA LYS A 190 -42.16 33.79 11.31
C LYS A 190 -43.05 33.58 12.52
N VAL A 191 -44.17 34.30 12.56
CA VAL A 191 -45.13 34.20 13.66
C VAL A 191 -45.88 32.88 13.57
N VAL A 192 -45.65 31.98 14.53
CA VAL A 192 -46.35 30.68 14.61
C VAL A 192 -47.53 30.70 15.58
N ASP A 193 -47.47 31.56 16.61
CA ASP A 193 -48.55 31.75 17.57
C ASP A 193 -48.50 33.15 18.22
N ILE A 194 -49.61 33.61 18.77
CA ILE A 194 -49.70 34.87 19.52
C ILE A 194 -50.20 34.56 20.94
N LEU A 195 -49.35 34.81 21.93
CA LEU A 195 -49.63 34.52 23.34
C LEU A 195 -50.64 35.51 23.92
N GLU A 196 -51.28 35.13 25.04
CA GLU A 196 -52.32 35.93 25.70
C GLU A 196 -51.83 37.32 26.16
N ASP A 197 -50.53 37.48 26.40
CA ASP A 197 -49.89 38.74 26.82
C ASP A 197 -49.47 39.65 25.64
N GLY A 198 -49.75 39.22 24.40
CA GLY A 198 -49.37 39.91 23.17
C GLY A 198 -47.95 39.62 22.69
N SER A 199 -47.19 38.75 23.36
CA SER A 199 -45.89 38.26 22.88
C SER A 199 -46.10 37.24 21.75
N LEU A 200 -45.16 37.18 20.81
CA LEU A 200 -45.21 36.33 19.63
C LEU A 200 -44.35 35.10 19.85
N LYS A 201 -44.91 33.91 19.61
CA LYS A 201 -44.10 32.71 19.42
C LYS A 201 -43.63 32.67 17.98
N VAL A 202 -42.33 32.51 17.77
CA VAL A 202 -41.70 32.65 16.46
C VAL A 202 -40.79 31.47 16.11
N GLU A 203 -40.70 31.16 14.82
CA GLU A 203 -39.70 30.25 14.26
C GLU A 203 -38.83 30.97 13.22
N THR A 204 -37.67 30.40 12.87
CA THR A 204 -36.81 30.97 11.82
C THR A 204 -37.22 30.42 10.45
N PRO A 205 -37.61 31.27 9.48
CA PRO A 205 -38.08 30.82 8.16
C PRO A 205 -36.93 30.48 7.20
N ALA A 206 -37.19 29.64 6.19
CA ALA A 206 -36.22 29.21 5.19
C ALA A 206 -35.94 30.25 4.08
N TYR A 207 -34.98 30.00 3.17
CA TYR A 207 -34.62 30.97 2.11
C TYR A 207 -35.77 31.32 1.18
N ASP A 208 -36.56 30.33 0.78
CA ASP A 208 -37.67 30.47 -0.17
C ASP A 208 -38.87 31.22 0.42
N GLU A 209 -38.95 31.31 1.75
CA GLU A 209 -39.96 32.11 2.43
C GLU A 209 -39.55 33.59 2.57
N ILE A 210 -38.25 33.90 2.41
CA ILE A 210 -37.71 35.25 2.54
C ILE A 210 -37.38 35.86 1.18
N PHE A 211 -36.61 35.17 0.35
CA PHE A 211 -36.06 35.69 -0.89
C PHE A 211 -36.71 35.03 -2.12
N SER A 212 -37.21 35.87 -3.03
CA SER A 212 -37.72 35.44 -4.34
C SER A 212 -36.60 35.27 -5.38
N ASP A 213 -35.50 36.00 -5.22
CA ASP A 213 -34.24 35.84 -5.95
C ASP A 213 -33.07 36.21 -5.03
N LEU A 214 -31.98 35.47 -5.12
CA LEU A 214 -30.75 35.69 -4.36
C LEU A 214 -29.55 35.31 -5.24
N GLN A 215 -28.79 36.31 -5.66
CA GLN A 215 -27.53 36.12 -6.39
C GLN A 215 -26.39 36.72 -5.58
N MET A 216 -25.41 35.88 -5.27
CA MET A 216 -24.18 36.28 -4.60
C MET A 216 -23.00 35.70 -5.35
N TYR A 217 -22.18 36.56 -5.94
CA TYR A 217 -20.92 36.16 -6.54
C TYR A 217 -19.87 37.12 -6.04
N GLY A 218 -18.85 36.63 -5.36
CA GLY A 218 -17.82 37.53 -4.86
C GLY A 218 -16.71 36.84 -4.08
N GLU A 219 -15.62 37.57 -4.00
CA GLU A 219 -14.57 37.31 -3.05
C GLU A 219 -14.71 38.31 -1.90
N TYR A 220 -14.90 37.78 -0.71
CA TYR A 220 -15.14 38.55 0.51
C TYR A 220 -13.91 38.45 1.39
N THR A 221 -13.11 39.49 1.39
CA THR A 221 -11.95 39.60 2.28
C THR A 221 -12.39 40.27 3.58
N TRP A 222 -11.98 39.72 4.71
CA TRP A 222 -12.18 40.40 5.98
C TRP A 222 -11.22 41.58 6.08
N ASP A 223 -11.73 42.81 6.05
CA ASP A 223 -10.87 43.99 6.11
C ASP A 223 -10.35 44.21 7.52
N VAL A 224 -9.04 44.00 7.70
CA VAL A 224 -8.34 44.17 8.97
C VAL A 224 -8.51 45.57 9.57
N ASP A 225 -8.75 46.59 8.75
CA ASP A 225 -8.95 47.96 9.22
C ASP A 225 -10.29 48.14 9.96
N GLN A 226 -11.26 47.23 9.78
CA GLN A 226 -12.59 47.32 10.39
C GLN A 226 -12.63 46.90 11.87
N ILE A 227 -11.53 46.35 12.41
CA ILE A 227 -11.50 45.92 13.83
C ILE A 227 -11.04 47.04 14.74
N GLU A 228 -11.83 47.35 15.76
CA GLU A 228 -11.40 48.21 16.84
C GLU A 228 -10.72 47.38 17.93
N TRP A 229 -9.40 47.45 18.01
CA TRP A 229 -8.65 46.86 19.13
C TRP A 229 -8.68 47.84 20.31
N ASN A 230 -9.18 47.39 21.46
CA ASN A 230 -9.34 48.19 22.67
C ASN A 230 -8.91 47.40 23.92
N ASP A 231 -8.82 48.08 25.06
CA ASP A 231 -8.43 47.49 26.34
C ASP A 231 -9.36 46.32 26.74
N ASP A 232 -10.64 46.36 26.34
CA ASP A 232 -11.59 45.29 26.65
C ASP A 232 -11.27 44.00 25.88
N LEU A 233 -10.92 44.09 24.59
CA LEU A 233 -10.52 42.96 23.75
C LEU A 233 -9.16 42.38 24.19
N GLU A 234 -8.20 43.24 24.55
CA GLU A 234 -6.92 42.81 25.11
C GLU A 234 -7.11 42.02 26.41
N ASN A 235 -7.93 42.55 27.33
CA ASN A 235 -8.25 41.89 28.58
C ASN A 235 -9.04 40.58 28.36
N GLU A 236 -9.96 40.54 27.40
CA GLU A 236 -10.69 39.32 27.02
C GLU A 236 -9.72 38.22 26.57
N ILE A 237 -8.75 38.54 25.71
CA ILE A 237 -7.72 37.59 25.27
C ILE A 237 -6.87 37.10 26.44
N ILE A 238 -6.41 38.01 27.31
CA ILE A 238 -5.62 37.68 28.50
C ILE A 238 -6.42 36.76 29.45
N GLU A 239 -7.69 37.06 29.70
CA GLU A 239 -8.56 36.22 30.53
C GLU A 239 -8.81 34.85 29.91
N ASN A 240 -9.05 34.79 28.60
CA ASN A 240 -9.23 33.53 27.88
C ASN A 240 -7.95 32.67 27.94
N ILE A 241 -6.76 33.26 27.83
CA ILE A 241 -5.48 32.57 28.04
C ILE A 241 -5.41 32.00 29.46
N ARG A 242 -5.68 32.83 30.48
CA ARG A 242 -5.57 32.42 31.90
C ARG A 242 -6.56 31.32 32.28
N ASN A 243 -7.71 31.26 31.63
CA ASN A 243 -8.76 30.26 31.86
C ASN A 243 -8.64 29.04 30.92
N SER A 244 -7.62 28.99 30.07
CA SER A 244 -7.43 27.90 29.13
C SER A 244 -6.82 26.67 29.80
N ASN A 245 -7.23 25.48 29.35
CA ASN A 245 -6.62 24.22 29.77
C ASN A 245 -5.13 24.18 29.44
N PHE A 246 -4.70 24.86 28.35
CA PHE A 246 -3.29 25.00 28.00
C PHE A 246 -2.50 25.69 29.11
N PHE A 247 -3.00 26.82 29.61
CA PHE A 247 -2.33 27.59 30.65
C PHE A 247 -2.27 26.81 31.97
N ASP A 248 -3.35 26.12 32.34
CA ASP A 248 -3.37 25.25 33.52
C ASP A 248 -2.33 24.13 33.44
N SER A 249 -2.27 23.44 32.30
CA SER A 249 -1.26 22.43 31.98
C SER A 249 0.16 22.98 32.05
N LEU A 250 0.41 24.12 31.39
CA LEU A 250 1.72 24.77 31.38
C LEU A 250 2.19 25.12 32.81
N ILE A 251 1.32 25.69 33.63
CA ILE A 251 1.64 26.05 35.02
C ILE A 251 1.88 24.79 35.86
N MET A 252 1.06 23.75 35.69
CA MET A 252 1.23 22.48 36.40
C MET A 252 2.61 21.87 36.12
N VAL A 253 3.02 21.81 34.85
CA VAL A 253 4.32 21.24 34.46
C VAL A 253 5.48 22.16 34.88
N ALA A 254 5.35 23.48 34.69
CA ALA A 254 6.39 24.46 35.01
C ALA A 254 6.74 24.48 36.50
N TYR A 255 5.76 24.29 37.39
CA TYR A 255 5.94 24.34 38.84
C TYR A 255 5.76 23.00 39.55
N ALA A 256 5.75 21.87 38.82
CA ALA A 256 5.51 20.52 39.37
C ALA A 256 6.41 20.13 40.55
N ALA A 257 7.58 20.75 40.69
CA ALA A 257 8.53 20.48 41.78
C ALA A 257 8.34 21.38 43.02
N ASP A 258 7.56 22.46 42.94
CA ASP A 258 7.37 23.42 44.03
C ASP A 258 6.23 22.97 44.99
N ASP A 259 6.38 23.26 46.29
CA ASP A 259 5.42 22.83 47.31
C ASP A 259 4.18 23.75 47.40
N GLU A 260 4.24 24.94 46.80
CA GLU A 260 3.12 25.87 46.60
C GLU A 260 3.19 26.46 45.18
N PRO A 261 2.09 26.46 44.40
CA PRO A 261 2.06 27.17 43.12
C PRO A 261 2.11 28.67 43.38
N LYS A 262 3.25 29.31 43.11
CA LYS A 262 3.34 30.77 43.16
C LYS A 262 2.44 31.36 42.09
N LYS A 263 1.53 32.25 42.50
CA LYS A 263 0.71 33.02 41.56
C LYS A 263 1.51 34.11 40.87
N VAL A 264 1.27 34.16 39.56
CA VAL A 264 1.43 35.24 38.57
C VAL A 264 2.57 35.01 37.59
N ALA A 265 2.26 34.22 36.55
CA ALA A 265 2.85 34.40 35.23
C ALA A 265 2.26 35.69 34.61
N GLY A 266 3.13 36.57 34.12
CA GLY A 266 2.71 37.73 33.33
C GLY A 266 2.21 37.24 31.98
N VAL A 267 1.09 37.78 31.50
CA VAL A 267 0.63 37.57 30.12
C VAL A 267 0.50 38.96 29.51
N SER A 268 1.18 39.20 28.40
CA SER A 268 1.02 40.40 27.58
C SER A 268 0.60 40.01 26.16
N VAL A 269 -0.17 40.88 25.52
CA VAL A 269 -0.68 40.69 24.16
C VAL A 269 -0.40 41.97 23.39
N ASP A 270 0.40 41.87 22.34
CA ASP A 270 0.65 42.94 21.37
C ASP A 270 0.02 42.56 20.03
N TYR A 271 -0.31 43.56 19.21
CA TYR A 271 -0.86 43.33 17.87
C TYR A 271 -0.38 44.34 16.84
N THR A 272 -0.27 43.89 15.59
CA THR A 272 0.01 44.73 14.41
C THR A 272 -0.96 44.37 13.28
N LYS A 273 -1.39 45.38 12.52
CA LYS A 273 -2.25 45.20 11.34
C LYS A 273 -1.43 45.39 10.07
N ASN A 274 -1.49 44.43 9.15
CA ASN A 274 -0.87 44.56 7.84
C ASN A 274 -1.95 44.65 6.76
N LYS A 275 -2.04 45.83 6.14
CA LYS A 275 -3.01 46.13 5.08
C LYS A 275 -2.65 45.53 3.73
N GLU A 276 -1.37 45.32 3.44
CA GLU A 276 -0.92 44.82 2.12
C GLU A 276 -1.33 43.35 1.93
N ASP A 277 -1.19 42.55 2.98
CA ASP A 277 -1.53 41.12 2.98
C ASP A 277 -2.83 40.79 3.74
N ASN A 278 -3.52 41.82 4.26
CA ASN A 278 -4.79 41.74 4.98
C ASN A 278 -4.75 40.76 6.17
N THR A 279 -3.75 40.93 7.03
CA THR A 279 -3.49 40.06 8.19
C THR A 279 -3.43 40.85 9.51
N ILE A 280 -3.81 40.19 10.61
CA ILE A 280 -3.51 40.66 11.97
C ILE A 280 -2.40 39.78 12.53
N GLU A 281 -1.30 40.43 12.90
CA GLU A 281 -0.22 39.85 13.68
C GLU A 281 -0.54 40.01 15.17
N LEU A 282 -0.51 38.91 15.91
CA LEU A 282 -0.70 38.84 17.35
C LEU A 282 0.57 38.27 17.96
N GLU A 283 1.11 38.96 18.96
CA GLU A 283 2.24 38.51 19.76
C GLU A 283 1.77 38.33 21.20
N ILE A 284 1.84 37.10 21.71
CA ILE A 284 1.43 36.74 23.06
C ILE A 284 2.68 36.31 23.81
N GLU A 285 3.02 37.00 24.89
CA GLU A 285 4.10 36.62 25.78
C GLU A 285 3.57 36.07 27.09
N ILE A 286 3.97 34.84 27.44
CA ILE A 286 3.72 34.21 28.73
C ILE A 286 5.03 34.15 29.51
N ASN A 287 5.11 34.94 30.58
CA ASN A 287 6.30 35.10 31.41
C ASN A 287 6.19 34.24 32.68
N LEU A 288 6.98 33.16 32.76
CA LEU A 288 7.05 32.27 33.91
C LEU A 288 8.14 32.73 34.89
N ALA A 289 7.72 33.16 36.08
CA ALA A 289 8.62 33.58 37.14
C ALA A 289 9.48 32.41 37.67
N PRO A 290 10.71 32.65 38.16
CA PRO A 290 11.59 31.60 38.68
C PRO A 290 10.94 30.73 39.79
N GLY A 291 10.98 29.41 39.60
CA GLY A 291 10.48 28.42 40.57
C GLY A 291 11.43 28.19 41.75
N SER A 292 10.90 27.87 42.93
CA SER A 292 11.67 27.72 44.18
C SER A 292 12.68 26.55 44.13
N LYS A 293 12.33 25.51 43.38
CA LYS A 293 13.16 24.34 43.05
C LYS A 293 13.61 24.32 41.57
N GLY A 294 13.37 25.43 40.86
CA GLY A 294 13.62 25.58 39.41
C GLY A 294 12.42 25.20 38.55
N LEU A 295 12.22 25.91 37.44
CA LEU A 295 11.13 25.67 36.48
C LEU A 295 11.28 24.29 35.81
N PHE A 296 10.15 23.65 35.50
CA PHE A 296 10.05 22.32 34.86
C PHE A 296 10.81 21.21 35.62
N GLY A 297 11.01 21.36 36.94
CA GLY A 297 11.81 20.44 37.75
C GLY A 297 13.32 20.55 37.53
N ILE A 298 13.78 21.59 36.84
CA ILE A 298 15.18 21.82 36.48
C ILE A 298 15.80 22.80 37.48
N SER A 299 16.56 22.28 38.45
CA SER A 299 17.17 23.08 39.53
C SER A 299 18.11 24.21 39.05
N LYS A 300 18.58 24.15 37.79
CA LYS A 300 19.40 25.21 37.16
C LYS A 300 18.57 26.44 36.74
N LEU A 301 17.27 26.28 36.51
CA LEU A 301 16.34 27.37 36.17
C LEU A 301 15.81 28.11 37.41
N LYS A 302 16.38 27.86 38.59
CA LYS A 302 15.94 28.45 39.86
C LYS A 302 16.04 29.99 39.92
N ASN A 303 16.91 30.57 39.10
CA ASN A 303 17.11 32.03 39.00
C ASN A 303 16.83 32.54 37.58
N GLN A 304 16.15 31.76 36.75
CA GLN A 304 15.84 32.13 35.37
C GLN A 304 14.34 32.31 35.20
N GLU A 305 13.97 33.38 34.52
CA GLU A 305 12.64 33.60 33.98
C GLU A 305 12.56 32.91 32.62
N VAL A 306 11.42 32.28 32.34
CA VAL A 306 11.14 31.65 31.05
C VAL A 306 10.02 32.42 30.38
N THR A 307 10.32 33.06 29.26
CA THR A 307 9.33 33.74 28.42
C THR A 307 8.97 32.83 27.26
N ILE A 308 7.68 32.57 27.08
CA ILE A 308 7.14 31.89 25.90
C ILE A 308 6.49 32.96 25.04
N THR A 309 7.05 33.22 23.87
CA THR A 309 6.48 34.15 22.89
C THR A 309 5.79 33.33 21.81
N LEU A 310 4.50 33.57 21.61
CA LEU A 310 3.69 33.00 20.54
C LEU A 310 3.34 34.14 19.58
N GLU A 311 3.78 34.03 18.35
CA GLU A 311 3.51 35.00 17.29
C GLU A 311 2.63 34.33 16.25
N THR A 312 1.53 34.98 15.88
CA THR A 312 0.69 34.52 14.79
C THR A 312 0.21 35.66 13.91
N ALA A 313 0.40 35.55 12.60
CA ALA A 313 -0.26 36.40 11.61
C ALA A 313 -1.42 35.62 11.02
N VAL A 314 -2.64 36.13 11.20
CA VAL A 314 -3.86 35.51 10.67
C VAL A 314 -4.44 36.42 9.60
N GLY A 315 -4.49 35.90 8.38
CA GLY A 315 -5.18 36.48 7.24
C GLY A 315 -6.31 35.58 6.79
N PHE A 316 -7.41 36.19 6.39
CA PHE A 316 -8.60 35.44 6.05
C PHE A 316 -9.31 36.00 4.81
N LYS A 317 -9.72 35.08 3.94
CA LYS A 317 -10.44 35.37 2.71
C LYS A 317 -11.51 34.31 2.50
N ILE A 318 -12.72 34.75 2.19
CA ILE A 318 -13.82 33.86 1.82
C ILE A 318 -14.07 34.03 0.33
N ASN A 319 -14.25 32.93 -0.36
CA ASN A 319 -14.95 32.94 -1.63
C ASN A 319 -16.35 32.41 -1.40
N ALA A 320 -17.35 33.14 -1.90
CA ALA A 320 -18.72 32.68 -1.88
C ALA A 320 -19.34 32.92 -3.26
N ASN A 321 -19.64 31.82 -3.94
CA ASN A 321 -20.31 31.81 -5.23
C ASN A 321 -21.61 31.03 -5.09
N VAL A 322 -22.72 31.73 -5.09
CA VAL A 322 -24.09 31.19 -5.05
C VAL A 322 -24.76 31.50 -6.38
N ASP A 323 -25.10 30.45 -7.11
CA ASP A 323 -25.79 30.52 -8.41
C ASP A 323 -26.99 29.55 -8.42
N GLY A 324 -27.99 29.84 -9.25
CA GLY A 324 -29.21 29.05 -9.36
C GLY A 324 -30.37 29.57 -8.49
N PRO A 325 -31.58 29.00 -8.71
CA PRO A 325 -32.79 29.47 -8.03
C PRO A 325 -32.81 29.08 -6.55
N VAL A 326 -33.50 29.87 -5.71
CA VAL A 326 -33.55 29.69 -4.24
C VAL A 326 -34.00 28.28 -3.79
N TRP A 327 -34.82 27.61 -4.60
CA TRP A 327 -35.29 26.24 -4.34
C TRP A 327 -34.33 25.13 -4.79
N ASN A 328 -33.26 25.45 -5.53
CA ASN A 328 -32.16 24.56 -5.92
C ASN A 328 -30.84 25.35 -6.09
N PRO A 329 -30.29 25.89 -4.99
CA PRO A 329 -29.09 26.71 -5.06
C PRO A 329 -27.86 25.83 -5.26
N SER A 330 -27.00 26.23 -6.19
CA SER A 330 -25.60 25.78 -6.25
C SER A 330 -24.79 26.77 -5.45
N PHE A 331 -24.00 26.29 -4.50
CA PHE A 331 -23.07 27.17 -3.81
C PHE A 331 -21.71 26.55 -3.65
N ASP A 332 -20.72 27.40 -3.78
CA ASP A 332 -19.32 27.12 -3.60
C ASP A 332 -18.80 28.11 -2.57
N ILE A 333 -18.40 27.57 -1.42
CA ILE A 333 -17.91 28.37 -0.30
C ILE A 333 -16.57 27.81 0.10
N SER A 334 -15.55 28.64 0.02
CA SER A 334 -14.25 28.33 0.61
C SER A 334 -13.79 29.41 1.55
N ALA A 335 -13.06 28.97 2.56
CA ALA A 335 -12.21 29.81 3.36
C ALA A 335 -10.75 29.57 2.97
N THR A 336 -10.03 30.66 2.75
CA THR A 336 -8.59 30.68 2.69
C THR A 336 -8.06 31.31 3.98
N GLU A 337 -7.33 30.53 4.75
CA GLU A 337 -6.52 30.99 5.87
C GLU A 337 -5.09 31.21 5.38
N SER A 338 -4.56 32.40 5.59
CA SER A 338 -3.13 32.64 5.51
C SER A 338 -2.61 32.76 6.94
N ASN A 339 -1.72 31.88 7.32
CA ASN A 339 -1.19 31.80 8.67
C ASN A 339 0.33 31.85 8.63
N GLU A 340 0.88 32.82 9.35
CA GLU A 340 2.26 32.77 9.80
C GLU A 340 2.25 32.45 11.28
N PHE A 341 2.87 31.35 11.67
CA PHE A 341 2.93 30.95 13.07
C PHE A 341 4.38 30.80 13.48
N SER A 342 4.71 31.44 14.58
CA SER A 342 6.04 31.57 15.12
C SER A 342 5.97 31.39 16.62
N TRP A 343 7.00 30.78 17.19
CA TRP A 343 7.11 30.73 18.63
C TRP A 343 8.55 30.59 19.06
N THR A 344 8.83 31.14 20.24
CA THR A 344 10.14 31.06 20.85
C THR A 344 10.04 30.90 22.36
N VAL A 345 11.08 30.30 22.94
CA VAL A 345 11.26 30.23 24.39
C VAL A 345 12.56 30.94 24.74
N GLY A 346 12.43 32.07 25.42
CA GLY A 346 13.53 32.87 25.95
C GLY A 346 13.86 32.52 27.40
N PHE A 347 15.15 32.58 27.76
CA PHE A 347 15.61 32.43 29.15
C PHE A 347 16.27 33.73 29.61
N GLY A 348 15.62 34.43 30.54
CA GLY A 348 16.12 35.66 31.18
C GLY A 348 16.78 35.36 32.54
N PHE A 349 17.81 36.13 32.91
CA PHE A 349 18.39 36.03 34.26
C PHE A 349 17.67 36.97 35.23
N TYR A 350 17.06 36.42 36.28
CA TYR A 350 16.54 37.20 37.39
C TYR A 350 17.65 37.42 38.42
N SER A 351 18.19 38.62 38.49
CA SER A 351 19.08 39.05 39.58
C SER A 351 18.52 40.30 40.22
N GLU A 352 18.12 40.20 41.50
CA GLU A 352 17.79 41.38 42.30
C GLU A 352 19.05 42.20 42.69
N ASP A 353 20.27 41.75 42.36
CA ASP A 353 21.49 42.50 42.63
C ASP A 353 22.55 42.34 41.52
N ILE A 354 22.85 43.47 40.87
CA ILE A 354 24.08 43.82 40.11
C ILE A 354 24.17 43.40 38.62
N ILE A 355 24.45 44.45 37.84
CA ILE A 355 24.69 44.61 36.41
C ILE A 355 26.04 44.00 35.95
N ASP A 356 26.10 43.66 34.66
CA ASP A 356 27.30 43.50 33.81
C ASP A 356 28.18 42.24 34.00
N ARG A 357 28.07 41.31 33.02
CA ARG A 357 29.22 40.77 32.26
C ARG A 357 28.78 39.78 31.17
N ASP A 358 29.26 40.04 29.96
CA ASP A 358 29.44 39.08 28.87
C ASP A 358 29.89 37.70 29.41
N ILE A 359 29.08 36.68 29.14
CA ILE A 359 29.46 35.28 29.36
C ILE A 359 30.35 34.85 28.19
N ASP A 360 31.62 34.54 28.47
CA ASP A 360 32.59 34.04 27.50
C ASP A 360 32.14 32.67 26.92
N PRO A 361 31.83 32.57 25.61
CA PRO A 361 31.39 31.32 24.96
C PRO A 361 32.37 30.16 25.11
N ASN A 362 33.66 30.44 25.34
CA ASN A 362 34.69 29.40 25.47
C ASN A 362 34.66 28.70 26.85
N GLN A 363 34.08 29.34 27.89
CA GLN A 363 33.85 28.67 29.17
C GLN A 363 32.64 27.72 29.14
N PHE A 364 31.69 27.94 28.22
CA PHE A 364 30.53 27.07 28.02
C PHE A 364 30.93 25.71 27.42
N ILE A 365 31.79 25.72 26.40
CA ILE A 365 32.28 24.50 25.72
C ILE A 365 33.13 23.61 26.65
N ASN A 366 33.95 24.21 27.52
CA ASN A 366 34.81 23.45 28.43
C ASN A 366 34.07 22.75 29.58
N ASN A 367 32.80 23.09 29.82
CA ASN A 367 31.97 22.48 30.85
C ASN A 367 30.95 21.46 30.29
N LEU A 368 30.96 21.18 28.98
CA LEU A 368 29.95 20.37 28.27
C LEU A 368 29.76 18.96 28.88
N SER A 369 30.83 18.33 29.36
CA SER A 369 30.80 17.00 30.02
C SER A 369 30.11 17.03 31.39
N LYS A 370 30.15 18.16 32.09
CA LYS A 370 29.42 18.40 33.35
C LYS A 370 27.94 18.66 33.09
N TYR A 371 27.59 19.21 31.93
CA TYR A 371 26.21 19.40 31.48
C TYR A 371 25.58 18.07 31.01
N GLN A 372 26.33 17.19 30.34
CA GLN A 372 25.85 15.86 29.89
C GLN A 372 25.30 14.97 31.01
N ASN A 373 25.98 14.88 32.15
CA ASN A 373 25.48 14.09 33.29
C ASN A 373 24.24 14.70 33.95
N ILE A 374 24.12 16.02 33.90
CA ILE A 374 22.95 16.74 34.44
C ILE A 374 21.75 16.57 33.50
N VAL A 375 21.97 16.58 32.18
CA VAL A 375 20.97 16.31 31.14
C VAL A 375 20.48 14.86 31.22
N GLY A 376 21.39 13.89 31.46
CA GLY A 376 21.03 12.47 31.61
C GLY A 376 20.13 12.15 32.81
N ASP A 377 20.34 12.81 33.96
CA ASP A 377 19.48 12.66 35.14
C ASP A 377 18.16 13.44 35.02
N LEU A 378 18.14 14.54 34.25
CA LEU A 378 16.93 15.29 33.88
C LEU A 378 16.02 14.45 32.97
N THR A 379 16.61 13.80 31.97
CA THR A 379 15.95 12.93 30.99
C THR A 379 15.15 11.82 31.67
N LYS A 380 15.72 11.20 32.71
CA LYS A 380 15.07 10.11 33.48
C LYS A 380 13.93 10.60 34.38
N LYS A 381 13.99 11.85 34.86
CA LYS A 381 12.94 12.44 35.71
C LYS A 381 11.76 12.95 34.87
N LEU A 382 12.04 13.60 33.74
CA LEU A 382 11.00 14.11 32.83
C LEU A 382 10.19 12.99 32.16
N ALA A 383 10.84 11.89 31.75
CA ALA A 383 10.16 10.70 31.21
C ALA A 383 9.23 9.98 32.23
N SER A 384 9.31 10.31 33.52
CA SER A 384 8.41 9.77 34.56
C SER A 384 7.20 10.67 34.85
N ILE A 385 7.19 11.89 34.32
CA ILE A 385 6.16 12.92 34.60
C ILE A 385 5.10 12.97 33.47
N THR A 386 5.42 12.55 32.25
CA THR A 386 4.62 12.84 31.05
C THR A 386 3.86 11.64 30.50
N LYS A 387 3.09 10.97 31.37
CA LYS A 387 2.27 9.83 30.96
C LYS A 387 0.90 10.20 30.39
N ASP A 388 0.50 11.47 30.50
CA ASP A 388 -0.80 11.95 30.07
C ASP A 388 -0.63 12.91 28.87
N LYS A 389 -1.36 12.65 27.79
CA LYS A 389 -1.46 13.55 26.62
C LYS A 389 -2.22 14.79 27.06
N GLU A 390 -1.53 15.93 27.17
CA GLU A 390 -2.18 17.19 27.51
C GLU A 390 -2.42 17.99 26.22
N SER A 391 -3.70 18.16 25.88
CA SER A 391 -4.17 19.01 24.79
C SER A 391 -4.88 20.22 25.37
N GLY A 392 -4.55 21.42 24.90
CA GLY A 392 -5.20 22.66 25.32
C GLY A 392 -5.57 23.54 24.13
N GLU A 393 -6.77 24.12 24.17
CA GLU A 393 -7.22 25.18 23.26
C GLU A 393 -7.31 26.50 24.03
N ILE A 394 -6.90 27.60 23.40
CA ILE A 394 -7.05 28.98 23.85
C ILE A 394 -7.94 29.69 22.83
N LYS A 395 -9.13 30.11 23.23
CA LYS A 395 -9.97 30.96 22.38
C LYS A 395 -9.44 32.39 22.44
N LEU A 396 -9.09 32.99 21.32
CA LEU A 396 -8.63 34.37 21.28
C LEU A 396 -9.82 35.32 21.14
N CYS A 397 -10.58 35.19 20.06
CA CYS A 397 -11.69 36.10 19.76
C CYS A 397 -12.70 35.45 18.80
N ASN A 398 -13.87 36.09 18.68
CA ASN A 398 -14.92 35.74 17.73
C ASN A 398 -15.41 36.99 16.98
N TRP A 399 -15.47 36.93 15.66
CA TRP A 399 -15.93 38.01 14.79
C TRP A 399 -17.17 37.60 14.02
N THR A 400 -18.09 38.54 13.83
CA THR A 400 -19.28 38.37 12.99
C THR A 400 -19.36 39.55 12.02
N MET A 401 -19.27 39.26 10.73
CA MET A 401 -19.21 40.24 9.66
C MET A 401 -20.45 40.13 8.78
N PRO A 402 -21.35 41.12 8.79
CA PRO A 402 -22.48 41.14 7.87
C PRO A 402 -22.02 41.46 6.44
N ILE A 403 -22.67 40.87 5.44
CA ILE A 403 -22.49 41.26 4.03
C ILE A 403 -23.37 42.48 3.77
N PRO A 404 -22.81 43.70 3.58
CA PRO A 404 -23.59 44.93 3.62
C PRO A 404 -24.71 44.99 2.57
N ALA A 405 -24.53 44.31 1.44
CA ALA A 405 -25.46 44.29 0.34
C ALA A 405 -26.47 43.14 0.37
N ILE A 406 -26.41 42.22 1.35
CA ILE A 406 -27.41 41.15 1.53
C ILE A 406 -27.73 41.04 3.03
N PRO A 407 -28.83 41.66 3.50
CA PRO A 407 -29.28 41.55 4.88
C PRO A 407 -29.49 40.09 5.26
N LEU A 408 -29.29 39.74 6.53
CA LEU A 408 -29.34 38.39 7.11
C LEU A 408 -28.16 37.46 6.76
N LEU A 409 -27.22 37.91 5.91
CA LEU A 409 -26.04 37.13 5.54
C LEU A 409 -24.81 37.61 6.31
N SER A 410 -24.14 36.69 7.02
CA SER A 410 -22.95 37.02 7.79
C SER A 410 -21.91 35.90 7.83
N PHE A 411 -20.65 36.30 7.89
CA PHE A 411 -19.52 35.44 8.15
C PHE A 411 -19.14 35.47 9.62
N GLU A 412 -19.01 34.30 10.24
CA GLU A 412 -18.48 34.12 11.58
C GLU A 412 -17.03 33.63 11.47
N ALA A 413 -16.13 34.14 12.31
CA ALA A 413 -14.75 33.68 12.41
C ALA A 413 -14.33 33.63 13.89
N GLU A 414 -14.09 32.42 14.41
CA GLU A 414 -13.51 32.20 15.75
C GLU A 414 -12.02 31.88 15.59
N VAL A 415 -11.14 32.63 16.26
CA VAL A 415 -9.69 32.36 16.28
C VAL A 415 -9.34 31.61 17.55
N VAL A 416 -8.76 30.42 17.42
CA VAL A 416 -8.37 29.56 18.53
C VAL A 416 -6.92 29.13 18.36
N LEU A 417 -6.07 29.38 19.36
CA LEU A 417 -4.76 28.74 19.41
C LEU A 417 -4.91 27.38 20.05
N PHE A 418 -4.18 26.39 19.55
CA PHE A 418 -4.17 25.09 20.18
C PHE A 418 -2.77 24.54 20.27
N ALA A 419 -2.55 23.74 21.30
CA ALA A 419 -1.32 23.01 21.49
C ALA A 419 -1.63 21.60 22.02
N GLU A 420 -1.09 20.59 21.34
CA GLU A 420 -0.96 19.24 21.85
C GLU A 420 0.51 18.97 22.12
N LEU A 421 0.81 18.61 23.37
CA LEU A 421 2.17 18.38 23.83
C LEU A 421 2.26 17.00 24.48
N GLU A 422 2.95 16.06 23.83
CA GLU A 422 3.38 14.80 24.41
C GLU A 422 4.91 14.78 24.47
N VAL A 423 5.47 15.24 25.59
CA VAL A 423 6.93 15.41 25.74
C VAL A 423 7.52 14.30 26.58
N ALA A 424 8.69 13.79 26.20
CA ALA A 424 9.62 13.12 27.08
C ALA A 424 11.04 13.71 26.86
N ALA A 425 11.42 14.65 27.73
CA ALA A 425 12.72 15.34 27.86
C ALA A 425 12.96 16.63 27.02
N ASP A 426 13.99 17.40 27.44
CA ASP A 426 14.28 18.82 27.13
C ASP A 426 14.15 19.22 25.66
N LEU A 427 13.29 20.20 25.41
CA LEU A 427 12.88 20.68 24.09
C LEU A 427 12.99 22.21 24.03
N THR A 428 14.06 22.72 23.43
CA THR A 428 14.10 24.12 22.97
C THR A 428 13.66 24.14 21.53
N LEU A 429 12.40 24.52 21.32
CA LEU A 429 11.80 24.66 20.01
C LEU A 429 11.67 26.15 19.68
N GLY A 430 12.13 26.49 18.47
CA GLY A 430 11.80 27.72 17.78
C GLY A 430 11.21 27.33 16.44
N GLY A 431 9.94 27.65 16.22
CA GLY A 431 9.23 27.33 15.01
C GLY A 431 8.92 28.59 14.24
N HIS A 432 8.95 28.51 12.93
CA HIS A 432 8.33 29.49 12.07
C HIS A 432 7.74 28.75 10.88
N SER A 433 6.51 29.06 10.51
CA SER A 433 5.86 28.56 9.30
C SER A 433 5.05 29.68 8.69
N SER A 434 5.13 29.84 7.37
CA SER A 434 4.24 30.72 6.61
C SER A 434 3.55 29.87 5.55
N THR A 435 2.23 29.84 5.65
CA THR A 435 1.39 28.85 4.98
C THR A 435 0.05 29.47 4.59
N ARG A 436 -0.46 29.08 3.43
CA ARG A 436 -1.81 29.46 2.97
C ARG A 436 -2.58 28.18 2.70
N TYR A 437 -3.74 28.04 3.33
CA TYR A 437 -4.63 26.89 3.21
C TYR A 437 -5.96 27.35 2.69
N THR A 438 -6.47 26.64 1.68
CA THR A 438 -7.84 26.83 1.21
C THR A 438 -8.61 25.56 1.49
N SER A 439 -9.78 25.69 2.10
CA SER A 439 -10.74 24.61 2.25
C SER A 439 -12.11 25.10 1.87
N GLY A 440 -12.84 24.27 1.17
CA GLY A 440 -14.19 24.63 0.78
C GLY A 440 -15.09 23.45 0.57
N ILE A 441 -16.35 23.81 0.44
CA ILE A 441 -17.43 22.90 0.15
C ILE A 441 -18.17 23.41 -1.08
N HIS A 442 -18.33 22.49 -2.00
CA HIS A 442 -19.13 22.66 -3.20
C HIS A 442 -20.43 21.86 -3.02
N PHE A 443 -21.56 22.54 -3.08
CA PHE A 443 -22.88 21.93 -3.08
C PHE A 443 -23.55 22.09 -4.45
N LYS A 444 -23.88 20.95 -5.06
CA LYS A 444 -24.60 20.88 -6.34
C LYS A 444 -25.42 19.59 -6.41
N ASP A 445 -26.59 19.63 -7.05
CA ASP A 445 -27.47 18.47 -7.28
C ASP A 445 -27.76 17.66 -6.01
N TYR A 446 -28.04 18.36 -4.90
CA TYR A 446 -28.29 17.77 -3.57
C TYR A 446 -27.11 16.97 -3.00
N LYS A 447 -25.88 17.20 -3.49
CA LYS A 447 -24.65 16.55 -3.02
C LYS A 447 -23.62 17.58 -2.57
N PHE A 448 -22.99 17.29 -1.43
CA PHE A 448 -21.82 18.01 -0.95
C PHE A 448 -20.55 17.33 -1.45
N ARG A 449 -19.60 18.12 -1.95
CA ARG A 449 -18.23 17.71 -2.28
C ARG A 449 -17.27 18.66 -1.57
N THR A 450 -16.24 18.12 -0.91
CA THR A 450 -15.23 18.93 -0.23
C THR A 450 -13.95 18.96 -1.05
N TYR A 451 -13.25 20.09 -0.99
CA TYR A 451 -11.94 20.24 -1.59
C TYR A 451 -11.03 21.04 -0.66
N SER A 452 -9.73 20.75 -0.73
CA SER A 452 -8.71 21.44 0.04
C SER A 452 -7.41 21.58 -0.76
N ASP A 453 -6.66 22.65 -0.50
CA ASP A 453 -5.33 22.85 -1.05
C ASP A 453 -4.40 23.59 -0.07
N GLU A 454 -3.10 23.37 -0.23
CA GLU A 454 -2.06 23.82 0.69
C GLU A 454 -0.86 24.44 -0.06
N TYR A 455 -0.57 25.71 0.22
CA TYR A 455 0.58 26.45 -0.31
C TYR A 455 1.61 26.72 0.79
N LYS A 456 2.88 26.41 0.50
CA LYS A 456 4.00 26.43 1.46
C LYS A 456 5.10 27.39 1.04
N THR A 457 5.67 28.13 1.99
CA THR A 457 6.99 28.74 1.83
C THR A 457 8.03 28.03 2.69
N LYS A 458 9.31 28.03 2.26
CA LYS A 458 10.39 27.36 3.00
C LYS A 458 10.72 28.13 4.27
N SER A 459 10.42 27.56 5.42
CA SER A 459 10.84 28.13 6.71
C SER A 459 12.24 27.65 7.14
N LYS A 460 12.92 28.46 7.97
CA LYS A 460 14.21 28.13 8.62
C LYS A 460 14.01 27.91 10.12
N PRO A 461 13.59 26.71 10.54
CA PRO A 461 13.41 26.40 11.96
C PRO A 461 14.74 26.21 12.70
N THR A 462 14.85 26.73 13.92
CA THR A 462 15.97 26.52 14.84
C THR A 462 15.58 25.49 15.91
N LEU A 463 16.37 24.43 16.07
CA LEU A 463 16.09 23.35 17.02
C LEU A 463 17.38 22.88 17.70
N SER A 464 17.31 22.63 19.00
CA SER A 464 18.30 21.82 19.74
C SER A 464 17.59 20.79 20.62
N LEU A 465 17.86 19.49 20.46
CA LEU A 465 17.14 18.43 21.20
C LEU A 465 17.91 17.17 21.63
N ILE A 466 17.46 16.56 22.75
CA ILE A 466 17.60 15.14 23.13
C ILE A 466 16.30 14.65 23.87
N GLY A 467 15.40 13.86 23.24
CA GLY A 467 14.15 13.34 23.88
C GLY A 467 13.20 12.58 22.93
N ASN A 468 12.06 12.04 23.37
CA ASN A 468 10.92 11.63 22.50
C ASN A 468 9.85 12.73 22.62
N ALA A 469 9.34 13.27 21.53
CA ALA A 469 8.30 14.30 21.62
C ALA A 469 7.37 14.23 20.39
N ASP A 470 6.06 14.24 20.64
CA ASP A 470 5.06 14.63 19.64
C ASP A 470 4.54 16.01 20.06
N PHE A 471 4.67 16.95 19.15
CA PHE A 471 4.31 18.31 19.40
C PHE A 471 3.53 18.87 18.21
N LYS A 472 2.36 19.44 18.50
CA LYS A 472 1.53 20.16 17.54
C LYS A 472 1.08 21.47 18.15
N MET A 473 1.30 22.58 17.47
CA MET A 473 0.60 23.83 17.78
C MET A 473 0.24 24.57 16.52
N GLY A 474 -0.78 25.41 16.62
CA GLY A 474 -1.23 26.18 15.49
C GLY A 474 -2.42 27.05 15.80
N VAL A 475 -2.99 27.58 14.73
CA VAL A 475 -4.24 28.33 14.76
C VAL A 475 -5.33 27.47 14.17
N LYS A 476 -6.48 27.56 14.79
CA LYS A 476 -7.74 26.98 14.38
C LYS A 476 -8.68 28.14 14.11
N LEU A 477 -9.26 28.15 12.91
CA LEU A 477 -10.25 29.15 12.53
C LEU A 477 -11.59 28.44 12.37
N LYS A 478 -12.58 28.75 13.19
CA LYS A 478 -13.95 28.29 12.92
C LYS A 478 -14.66 29.32 12.09
N ILE A 479 -14.92 28.97 10.84
CA ILE A 479 -15.61 29.83 9.91
C ILE A 479 -17.03 29.33 9.74
N GLY A 480 -17.99 30.22 9.98
CA GLY A 480 -19.41 29.96 9.77
C GLY A 480 -19.95 30.85 8.68
N PHE A 481 -20.59 30.27 7.69
CA PHE A 481 -21.49 30.99 6.81
C PHE A 481 -22.90 30.84 7.34
N LYS A 482 -23.41 31.89 8.00
CA LYS A 482 -24.81 31.95 8.43
C LYS A 482 -25.61 32.62 7.33
N VAL A 483 -26.55 31.87 6.79
CA VAL A 483 -27.43 32.37 5.74
C VAL A 483 -28.86 32.31 6.33
N ILE A 484 -29.41 33.49 6.62
CA ILE A 484 -30.60 33.75 7.47
C ILE A 484 -30.45 33.39 8.96
N SER A 485 -30.25 32.11 9.28
CA SER A 485 -30.13 31.59 10.65
C SER A 485 -29.36 30.28 10.67
N LYS A 486 -28.75 29.93 11.82
CA LYS A 486 -28.08 28.63 12.00
C LYS A 486 -29.04 27.43 11.82
N LYS A 487 -30.36 27.64 11.85
CA LYS A 487 -31.38 26.58 11.64
C LYS A 487 -31.78 26.40 10.17
N VAL A 488 -31.35 27.29 9.27
CA VAL A 488 -31.82 27.37 7.87
C VAL A 488 -30.76 26.83 6.90
N ALA A 489 -29.65 27.52 6.69
CA ALA A 489 -28.45 26.85 6.20
C ALA A 489 -27.21 27.39 6.86
N TYR A 490 -26.25 26.49 7.00
CA TYR A 490 -24.99 26.77 7.62
C TYR A 490 -23.91 25.98 6.93
N VAL A 491 -22.81 26.65 6.64
CA VAL A 491 -21.57 26.00 6.28
C VAL A 491 -20.55 26.38 7.34
N GLY A 492 -20.17 25.41 8.15
CA GLY A 492 -19.08 25.46 9.11
C GLY A 492 -17.85 24.82 8.49
N ILE A 493 -16.77 25.57 8.43
CA ILE A 493 -15.45 25.05 8.09
C ILE A 493 -14.58 25.33 9.31
N ASP A 494 -13.97 24.30 9.89
CA ASP A 494 -13.09 24.39 11.07
C ASP A 494 -11.67 23.95 10.65
N PRO A 495 -10.96 24.73 9.80
CA PRO A 495 -9.56 24.49 9.48
C PRO A 495 -8.66 24.68 10.70
N GLN A 496 -7.62 23.87 10.71
CA GLN A 496 -6.55 23.86 11.70
C GLN A 496 -5.23 23.72 10.95
N ALA A 497 -4.34 24.66 11.20
CA ALA A 497 -3.04 24.71 10.56
C ALA A 497 -1.96 25.03 11.57
N GLY A 498 -0.82 24.37 11.45
CA GLY A 498 0.25 24.60 12.40
C GLY A 498 1.55 23.89 12.10
N VAL A 499 2.45 23.96 13.07
CA VAL A 499 3.73 23.25 13.06
C VAL A 499 3.61 21.96 13.83
N TYR A 500 4.18 20.89 13.29
CA TYR A 500 4.40 19.67 14.03
C TYR A 500 5.88 19.32 14.10
N ALA A 501 6.23 18.65 15.19
CA ALA A 501 7.52 18.02 15.35
C ALA A 501 7.31 16.64 15.99
N GLU A 502 7.77 15.61 15.31
CA GLU A 502 7.84 14.25 15.80
C GLU A 502 9.30 13.86 15.98
N LEU A 503 9.62 13.32 17.15
CA LEU A 503 10.91 12.68 17.39
C LEU A 503 10.72 11.27 17.89
N PHE A 504 11.30 10.36 17.13
CA PHE A 504 11.36 8.95 17.44
C PHE A 504 12.79 8.58 17.82
N LEU A 505 13.02 8.24 19.09
CA LEU A 505 14.26 7.62 19.55
C LEU A 505 14.02 6.14 19.81
N THR A 506 14.91 5.30 19.27
CA THR A 506 14.93 3.88 19.58
C THR A 506 16.33 3.41 19.98
N TYR A 507 16.35 2.42 20.88
CA TYR A 507 17.54 1.69 21.27
C TYR A 507 17.45 0.29 20.67
N PRO A 508 18.15 -0.01 19.56
CA PRO A 508 18.13 -1.36 19.01
C PRO A 508 18.87 -2.30 19.96
N LEU A 509 18.18 -3.36 20.40
CA LEU A 509 18.77 -4.47 21.14
C LEU A 509 19.61 -5.36 20.19
N LEU A 510 20.70 -4.83 19.66
CA LEU A 510 21.72 -5.60 18.96
C LEU A 510 22.97 -5.70 19.83
N LYS A 511 23.75 -6.78 19.66
CA LYS A 511 24.88 -7.10 20.54
C LYS A 511 25.86 -5.91 20.60
N PRO A 512 26.33 -5.50 21.79
CA PRO A 512 27.17 -4.30 21.99
C PRO A 512 28.42 -4.22 21.11
N GLU A 513 28.91 -5.36 20.63
CA GLU A 513 30.15 -5.52 19.88
C GLU A 513 30.08 -4.95 18.44
N GLU A 514 28.88 -4.76 17.86
CA GLU A 514 28.68 -4.30 16.47
C GLU A 514 28.46 -2.78 16.32
N MET A 515 28.29 -2.06 17.43
CA MET A 515 27.91 -0.64 17.46
C MET A 515 29.08 0.35 17.64
N SER A 516 30.28 -0.12 18.00
CA SER A 516 31.45 0.75 18.27
C SER A 516 31.96 1.51 17.04
N ASN A 517 31.62 1.07 15.82
CA ASN A 517 32.11 1.65 14.56
C ASN A 517 31.11 2.60 13.86
N ALA A 518 29.92 2.84 14.41
CA ALA A 518 28.85 3.61 13.74
C ALA A 518 28.76 5.10 14.14
N GLY A 519 29.71 5.64 14.90
CA GLY A 519 29.80 7.09 15.16
C GLY A 519 28.71 7.69 16.08
N SER A 520 27.76 6.91 16.59
CA SER A 520 26.82 7.37 17.63
C SER A 520 27.46 7.23 19.02
N ILE A 521 27.43 8.28 19.84
CA ILE A 521 28.13 8.32 21.14
C ILE A 521 27.42 7.45 22.20
N LEU A 522 26.21 6.92 21.94
CA LEU A 522 25.40 6.20 22.94
C LEU A 522 24.55 5.01 22.42
N GLY A 523 24.63 4.63 21.13
CA GLY A 523 23.79 3.54 20.58
C GLY A 523 22.30 3.87 20.46
N LEU A 524 21.95 5.15 20.54
CA LEU A 524 20.61 5.68 20.30
C LEU A 524 20.49 6.04 18.81
N TYR A 525 19.44 5.53 18.15
CA TYR A 525 19.04 5.97 16.82
C TYR A 525 17.86 6.92 16.97
N GLY A 526 17.96 8.07 16.30
CA GLY A 526 16.90 9.07 16.29
C GLY A 526 16.45 9.37 14.88
N TYR A 527 15.14 9.48 14.69
CA TYR A 527 14.52 10.08 13.52
C TYR A 527 13.68 11.26 13.98
N PHE A 528 14.06 12.44 13.50
CA PHE A 528 13.35 13.68 13.74
C PHE A 528 12.66 14.11 12.46
N GLU A 529 11.35 14.24 12.51
CA GLU A 529 10.53 14.80 11.46
C GLU A 529 9.88 16.07 11.97
N LYS A 530 10.11 17.20 11.31
CA LYS A 530 9.28 18.38 11.50
C LYS A 530 8.66 18.82 10.21
N GLY A 531 7.51 19.42 10.34
CA GLY A 531 6.80 19.95 9.22
C GLY A 531 5.67 20.83 9.66
N ILE A 532 4.77 21.00 8.70
CA ILE A 532 3.50 21.66 8.89
C ILE A 532 2.41 20.63 8.69
N TYR A 533 1.33 20.77 9.43
CA TYR A 533 0.16 19.91 9.29
C TYR A 533 -1.06 20.77 9.08
N PHE A 534 -2.02 20.15 8.41
CA PHE A 534 -3.31 20.73 8.12
C PHE A 534 -4.42 19.70 8.39
N SER A 535 -5.48 20.14 9.03
CA SER A 535 -6.74 19.38 9.10
C SER A 535 -7.91 20.35 9.02
N ALA A 536 -9.07 19.87 8.60
CA ALA A 536 -10.29 20.67 8.58
C ALA A 536 -11.50 19.79 8.87
N ASP A 537 -12.30 20.19 9.85
CA ASP A 537 -13.62 19.61 10.08
C ASP A 537 -14.65 20.47 9.33
N ILE A 538 -15.39 19.88 8.39
CA ILE A 538 -16.42 20.56 7.61
C ILE A 538 -17.78 20.05 8.06
N LYS A 539 -18.63 20.98 8.49
CA LYS A 539 -20.02 20.71 8.87
C LYS A 539 -20.94 21.61 8.08
N ALA A 540 -21.76 21.04 7.22
CA ALA A 540 -22.72 21.80 6.44
C ALA A 540 -24.12 21.23 6.60
N TRP A 541 -25.12 22.10 6.59
CA TRP A 541 -26.49 21.68 6.38
C TRP A 541 -27.27 22.73 5.61
N VAL A 542 -28.22 22.26 4.82
CA VAL A 542 -29.19 23.08 4.09
C VAL A 542 -30.57 22.54 4.41
N ASN A 543 -31.43 23.41 4.95
CA ASN A 543 -32.83 23.14 5.20
C ASN A 543 -33.63 23.71 4.03
N LEU A 544 -33.96 22.85 3.07
CA LEU A 544 -34.83 23.18 1.95
C LEU A 544 -36.28 22.92 2.36
N VAL A 545 -37.23 23.56 1.66
CA VAL A 545 -38.69 23.53 1.89
C VAL A 545 -39.25 22.16 2.27
N PHE A 546 -38.68 21.09 1.72
CA PHE A 546 -39.17 19.72 1.91
C PHE A 546 -38.14 18.75 2.53
N ASP A 547 -36.86 19.14 2.64
CA ASP A 547 -35.78 18.22 3.05
C ASP A 547 -34.65 18.96 3.77
N LYS A 548 -34.18 18.37 4.87
CA LYS A 548 -32.96 18.79 5.57
C LYS A 548 -31.80 17.89 5.14
N LEU A 549 -30.78 18.48 4.52
CA LEU A 549 -29.55 17.80 4.14
C LEU A 549 -28.46 18.17 5.15
N GLU A 550 -27.83 17.17 5.76
CA GLU A 550 -26.72 17.34 6.67
C GLU A 550 -25.47 16.65 6.13
N PHE A 551 -24.32 17.28 6.36
CA PHE A 551 -23.01 16.80 5.95
C PHE A 551 -21.99 17.09 7.04
N ASP A 552 -21.28 16.05 7.48
CA ASP A 552 -20.18 16.14 8.44
C ASP A 552 -19.01 15.36 7.85
N TYR A 553 -17.90 16.05 7.62
CA TYR A 553 -16.70 15.49 7.03
C TYR A 553 -15.47 15.94 7.79
N LYS A 554 -14.69 14.98 8.26
CA LYS A 554 -13.41 15.22 8.93
C LYS A 554 -12.29 14.93 7.97
N LEU A 555 -11.56 15.96 7.56
CA LEU A 555 -10.35 15.77 6.76
C LEU A 555 -9.29 15.07 7.61
N ILE A 556 -8.73 13.98 7.10
CA ILE A 556 -7.57 13.32 7.72
C ILE A 556 -6.41 14.31 7.73
N GLU A 557 -5.74 14.45 8.89
CA GLU A 557 -4.58 15.31 9.06
C GLU A 557 -3.52 15.03 7.97
N LYS A 558 -3.26 16.04 7.13
CA LYS A 558 -2.23 16.02 6.09
C LYS A 558 -0.96 16.60 6.71
N LYS A 559 0.05 15.76 6.97
CA LYS A 559 1.39 16.16 7.43
C LYS A 559 2.34 16.34 6.27
N ALA A 560 3.15 17.39 6.30
CA ALA A 560 4.16 17.63 5.30
C ALA A 560 5.53 18.00 5.91
N PRO A 561 6.51 17.08 5.84
CA PRO A 561 7.82 17.31 6.43
C PRO A 561 8.62 18.36 5.64
N ILE A 562 9.24 19.30 6.37
CA ILE A 562 10.12 20.35 5.81
C ILE A 562 11.59 19.96 5.98
N ILE A 563 11.95 19.39 7.12
CA ILE A 563 13.31 18.88 7.41
C ILE A 563 13.18 17.57 8.18
N THR A 564 13.88 16.55 7.67
CA THR A 564 14.11 15.29 8.38
C THR A 564 15.57 15.21 8.82
N LEU A 565 15.83 14.86 10.08
CA LEU A 565 17.17 14.68 10.63
C LEU A 565 17.29 13.28 11.24
N GLY A 566 18.36 12.56 10.90
CA GLY A 566 18.54 11.17 11.31
C GLY A 566 18.03 10.17 10.26
N ASN A 567 17.91 8.90 10.66
CA ASN A 567 17.53 7.82 9.76
C ASN A 567 16.34 7.06 10.36
N ASP A 568 15.20 7.10 9.67
CA ASP A 568 13.96 6.39 10.00
C ASP A 568 14.10 4.86 9.85
N LYS A 569 15.08 4.40 9.06
CA LYS A 569 15.32 2.99 8.77
C LYS A 569 16.66 2.52 9.32
N ILE A 570 16.62 1.80 10.44
CA ILE A 570 17.81 1.13 10.96
C ILE A 570 17.96 -0.19 10.20
N ALA A 571 18.96 -0.26 9.32
CA ALA A 571 19.28 -1.47 8.57
C ALA A 571 19.55 -2.64 9.53
N ILE A 572 18.84 -3.75 9.33
CA ILE A 572 19.07 -5.00 10.06
C ILE A 572 19.86 -5.95 9.16
N GLN A 573 19.28 -6.32 8.02
CA GLN A 573 19.89 -7.24 7.07
C GLN A 573 19.28 -7.10 5.67
N ILE A 574 19.86 -7.80 4.70
CA ILE A 574 19.19 -8.09 3.43
C ILE A 574 18.99 -9.60 3.30
N SER A 575 17.91 -10.01 2.66
CA SER A 575 17.63 -11.41 2.32
C SER A 575 17.22 -11.53 0.85
N SER A 576 17.36 -12.72 0.29
CA SER A 576 16.84 -13.03 -1.04
C SER A 576 15.45 -13.64 -0.90
N SER A 577 14.49 -13.16 -1.70
CA SER A 577 13.16 -13.82 -1.83
C SER A 577 13.24 -15.27 -2.31
N ARG A 578 14.38 -15.69 -2.89
CA ARG A 578 14.64 -17.07 -3.32
C ARG A 578 16.04 -17.52 -2.93
N ASN A 579 16.13 -18.67 -2.27
CA ASN A 579 17.42 -19.27 -1.88
C ASN A 579 18.08 -20.04 -3.03
N ASN A 580 17.28 -20.52 -3.99
CA ASN A 580 17.72 -21.20 -5.20
C ASN A 580 17.13 -20.52 -6.43
N ILE A 581 17.96 -20.23 -7.44
CA ILE A 581 17.56 -19.59 -8.69
C ILE A 581 18.11 -20.41 -9.85
N ARG A 582 17.32 -20.59 -10.90
CA ARG A 582 17.76 -21.28 -12.11
C ARG A 582 18.32 -20.28 -13.11
N ALA A 583 19.52 -20.54 -13.62
CA ALA A 583 20.09 -19.81 -14.74
C ALA A 583 19.80 -20.53 -16.05
N LEU A 584 19.32 -19.77 -17.03
CA LEU A 584 19.01 -20.17 -18.40
C LEU A 584 19.99 -19.49 -19.35
N ASN A 585 20.55 -20.22 -20.31
CA ASN A 585 21.49 -19.67 -21.31
C ASN A 585 22.64 -18.85 -20.69
N ASN A 586 23.19 -19.29 -19.56
CA ASN A 586 24.26 -18.60 -18.83
C ASN A 586 23.85 -17.22 -18.26
N SER A 587 22.57 -17.05 -17.94
CA SER A 587 22.01 -15.86 -17.30
C SER A 587 20.88 -16.22 -16.34
N PHE A 588 20.58 -15.41 -15.33
CA PHE A 588 19.43 -15.63 -14.46
C PHE A 588 18.71 -14.31 -14.19
N THR A 589 17.41 -14.38 -13.89
CA THR A 589 16.66 -13.22 -13.42
C THR A 589 16.94 -13.01 -11.94
N ALA A 590 17.44 -11.83 -11.57
CA ALA A 590 17.72 -11.45 -10.20
C ALA A 590 16.47 -11.63 -9.32
N PRO A 591 16.60 -12.25 -8.13
CA PRO A 591 15.50 -12.34 -7.18
C PRO A 591 15.19 -10.94 -6.63
N ASN A 592 14.00 -10.77 -6.06
CA ASN A 592 13.77 -9.61 -5.21
C ASN A 592 14.71 -9.73 -3.99
N ILE A 593 15.56 -8.72 -3.78
CA ILE A 593 16.38 -8.59 -2.59
C ILE A 593 15.60 -7.74 -1.61
N ILE A 594 15.29 -8.34 -0.47
CA ILE A 594 14.46 -7.74 0.58
C ILE A 594 15.40 -7.10 1.59
N PHE A 595 15.29 -5.78 1.77
CA PHE A 595 15.93 -5.04 2.84
C PHE A 595 15.03 -5.05 4.07
N GLU A 596 15.52 -5.65 5.14
CA GLU A 596 14.85 -5.70 6.43
C GLU A 596 15.46 -4.62 7.35
N TYR A 597 14.59 -3.79 7.90
CA TYR A 597 14.98 -2.67 8.74
C TYR A 597 14.00 -2.50 9.91
N TYR A 598 14.51 -1.95 11.01
CA TYR A 598 13.64 -1.48 12.08
C TYR A 598 13.15 -0.07 11.71
N ASP A 599 11.84 0.06 11.52
CA ASP A 599 11.19 1.34 11.26
C ASP A 599 11.03 2.07 12.59
N VAL A 600 11.84 3.12 12.77
CA VAL A 600 11.90 3.89 14.02
C VAL A 600 10.57 4.62 14.27
N THR A 601 9.89 5.05 13.20
CA THR A 601 8.60 5.74 13.28
C THR A 601 7.45 4.82 13.69
N LYS A 602 7.49 3.56 13.23
CA LYS A 602 6.43 2.57 13.50
C LYS A 602 6.72 1.66 14.70
N GLY A 603 7.92 1.73 15.26
CA GLY A 603 8.35 0.87 16.36
C GLY A 603 8.33 -0.63 16.03
N ARG A 604 8.52 -1.01 14.76
CA ARG A 604 8.44 -2.41 14.29
C ARG A 604 9.42 -2.71 13.19
N ILE A 605 9.71 -4.00 12.98
CA ILE A 605 10.47 -4.47 11.83
C ILE A 605 9.59 -4.35 10.58
N SER A 606 10.16 -3.82 9.51
CA SER A 606 9.54 -3.65 8.20
C SER A 606 10.49 -4.13 7.10
N THR A 607 9.95 -4.31 5.89
CA THR A 607 10.71 -4.80 4.73
C THR A 607 10.42 -3.97 3.49
N GLU A 608 11.41 -3.84 2.61
CA GLU A 608 11.25 -3.24 1.27
C GLU A 608 12.06 -4.00 0.22
N VAL A 609 11.62 -3.97 -1.05
CA VAL A 609 12.35 -4.60 -2.16
C VAL A 609 13.35 -3.60 -2.76
N LEU A 610 14.63 -3.93 -2.71
CA LEU A 610 15.68 -3.11 -3.32
C LEU A 610 15.61 -3.17 -4.84
N LYS A 611 15.89 -2.04 -5.51
CA LYS A 611 16.05 -2.01 -6.97
C LYS A 611 17.30 -2.77 -7.37
N THR A 612 17.22 -3.54 -8.45
CA THR A 612 18.34 -4.37 -8.93
C THR A 612 19.58 -3.54 -9.31
N GLU A 613 19.39 -2.27 -9.69
CA GLU A 613 20.49 -1.34 -10.02
C GLU A 613 21.38 -1.03 -8.80
N ASP A 614 20.77 -0.89 -7.61
CA ASP A 614 21.44 -0.55 -6.35
C ASP A 614 22.15 -1.74 -5.69
N VAL A 615 21.88 -2.96 -6.17
CA VAL A 615 22.44 -4.20 -5.63
C VAL A 615 23.60 -4.68 -6.49
N LYS A 616 24.75 -4.97 -5.87
CA LYS A 616 25.91 -5.56 -6.52
C LYS A 616 25.85 -7.08 -6.41
N PHE A 617 25.91 -7.78 -7.55
CA PHE A 617 25.98 -9.25 -7.59
C PHE A 617 27.41 -9.68 -7.91
N THR A 618 27.94 -10.61 -7.12
CA THR A 618 29.29 -11.14 -7.31
C THR A 618 29.33 -12.66 -7.20
N VAL A 619 30.25 -13.27 -7.94
CA VAL A 619 30.64 -14.68 -7.82
C VAL A 619 32.16 -14.71 -7.68
N ASN A 620 32.68 -15.40 -6.65
CA ASN A 620 34.11 -15.46 -6.37
C ASN A 620 34.78 -14.06 -6.34
N ASN A 621 34.09 -13.06 -5.78
CA ASN A 621 34.48 -11.65 -5.72
C ASN A 621 34.55 -10.90 -7.08
N ASN A 622 34.17 -11.54 -8.19
CA ASN A 622 34.02 -10.88 -9.48
C ASN A 622 32.58 -10.38 -9.64
N GLU A 623 32.43 -9.13 -10.07
CA GLU A 623 31.12 -8.52 -10.32
C GLU A 623 30.51 -9.04 -11.62
N LEU A 624 29.21 -9.33 -11.57
CA LEU A 624 28.46 -9.86 -12.72
C LEU A 624 27.85 -8.73 -13.56
N GLU A 625 27.80 -8.94 -14.88
CA GLU A 625 27.14 -8.03 -15.80
C GLU A 625 25.62 -8.06 -15.60
N LYS A 626 25.00 -6.88 -15.55
CA LYS A 626 23.55 -6.68 -15.37
C LYS A 626 22.94 -6.04 -16.61
N ASN A 627 21.77 -6.53 -17.04
CA ASN A 627 20.90 -5.89 -18.02
C ASN A 627 19.47 -5.87 -17.49
N GLY A 628 19.07 -4.78 -16.84
CA GLY A 628 17.82 -4.74 -16.08
C GLY A 628 17.83 -5.76 -14.94
N LYS A 629 16.86 -6.68 -14.93
CA LYS A 629 16.79 -7.80 -13.97
C LYS A 629 17.60 -9.03 -14.40
N GLU A 630 18.14 -9.06 -15.62
CA GLU A 630 18.90 -10.21 -16.13
C GLU A 630 20.37 -10.07 -15.73
N ILE A 631 20.92 -11.12 -15.11
CA ILE A 631 22.30 -11.17 -14.61
C ILE A 631 23.04 -12.28 -15.35
N LYS A 632 24.16 -11.93 -15.98
CA LYS A 632 24.94 -12.86 -16.78
C LYS A 632 25.99 -13.59 -15.93
N LEU A 633 26.05 -14.90 -16.06
CA LEU A 633 27.04 -15.74 -15.37
C LEU A 633 28.38 -15.78 -16.13
N PRO A 634 29.50 -16.02 -15.44
CA PRO A 634 30.79 -16.30 -16.09
C PRO A 634 30.68 -17.56 -16.97
N VAL A 635 31.33 -17.56 -18.14
CA VAL A 635 31.35 -18.73 -19.03
C VAL A 635 32.37 -19.75 -18.50
N GLY A 636 31.90 -20.95 -18.18
CA GLY A 636 32.73 -22.08 -17.77
C GLY A 636 32.92 -22.21 -16.25
N GLU A 637 32.73 -23.45 -15.76
CA GLU A 637 32.94 -23.96 -14.38
C GLU A 637 31.74 -23.93 -13.41
N GLY A 638 30.84 -24.91 -13.51
CA GLY A 638 29.96 -25.34 -12.40
C GLY A 638 28.51 -25.68 -12.80
N THR A 639 27.91 -26.69 -12.15
CA THR A 639 26.45 -26.98 -12.21
C THR A 639 25.64 -26.05 -11.30
N SER A 640 26.30 -25.36 -10.37
CA SER A 640 25.72 -24.29 -9.56
C SER A 640 26.79 -23.34 -9.02
N PHE A 641 26.40 -22.09 -8.79
CA PHE A 641 27.20 -21.02 -8.21
C PHE A 641 26.52 -20.48 -6.96
N TYR A 642 27.29 -20.01 -5.98
CA TYR A 642 26.75 -19.12 -4.97
C TYR A 642 26.99 -17.68 -5.42
N VAL A 643 25.91 -16.92 -5.56
CA VAL A 643 25.96 -15.50 -5.89
C VAL A 643 25.76 -14.71 -4.60
N THR A 644 26.70 -13.81 -4.32
CA THR A 644 26.58 -12.83 -3.24
C THR A 644 25.92 -11.57 -3.79
N ALA A 645 24.76 -11.22 -3.26
CA ALA A 645 24.16 -9.91 -3.42
C ALA A 645 24.64 -9.01 -2.27
N SER A 646 25.16 -7.84 -2.60
CA SER A 646 25.64 -6.85 -1.64
C SER A 646 24.97 -5.49 -1.87
N TYR A 647 24.50 -4.87 -0.80
CA TYR A 647 23.90 -3.54 -0.80
C TYR A 647 24.63 -2.65 0.20
N LYS A 648 25.05 -1.46 -0.25
CA LYS A 648 25.68 -0.47 0.62
C LYS A 648 24.64 0.54 1.07
N ASN A 649 24.25 0.45 2.34
CA ASN A 649 23.29 1.38 2.91
C ASN A 649 23.96 2.76 3.10
N GLN A 650 23.33 3.81 2.59
CA GLN A 650 23.85 5.18 2.70
C GLN A 650 23.70 5.73 4.12
N GLY A 651 22.70 5.26 4.87
CA GLY A 651 22.39 5.77 6.21
C GLY A 651 23.45 5.44 7.27
N ASP A 652 24.06 4.25 7.20
CA ASP A 652 25.11 3.81 8.14
C ASP A 652 26.48 3.56 7.45
N ASN A 653 26.56 3.73 6.13
CA ASN A 653 27.72 3.48 5.29
C ASN A 653 28.26 2.03 5.38
N LYS A 654 27.46 1.08 5.89
CA LYS A 654 27.78 -0.36 5.98
C LYS A 654 27.29 -1.11 4.75
N THR A 655 27.95 -2.24 4.45
CA THR A 655 27.56 -3.14 3.37
C THR A 655 26.90 -4.38 3.96
N TYR A 656 25.64 -4.61 3.58
CA TYR A 656 24.88 -5.80 3.92
C TYR A 656 24.99 -6.78 2.74
N SER A 657 25.08 -8.07 3.03
CA SER A 657 25.22 -9.08 1.98
C SER A 657 24.37 -10.30 2.29
N THR A 658 23.83 -10.92 1.25
CA THR A 658 23.12 -12.19 1.31
C THR A 658 23.58 -13.10 0.18
N LEU A 659 23.45 -14.40 0.37
CA LEU A 659 23.90 -15.41 -0.56
C LEU A 659 22.70 -16.22 -1.04
N PHE A 660 22.62 -16.47 -2.34
CA PHE A 660 21.68 -17.44 -2.90
C PHE A 660 22.40 -18.32 -3.92
N LYS A 661 21.90 -19.54 -4.08
CA LYS A 661 22.46 -20.52 -5.01
C LYS A 661 21.81 -20.34 -6.38
N VAL A 662 22.63 -20.13 -7.41
CA VAL A 662 22.22 -20.16 -8.80
C VAL A 662 22.59 -21.51 -9.39
N ILE A 663 21.60 -22.30 -9.78
CA ILE A 663 21.79 -23.60 -10.44
C ILE A 663 21.79 -23.34 -11.95
N VAL A 664 22.89 -23.72 -12.61
CA VAL A 664 22.96 -23.66 -14.08
C VAL A 664 22.30 -24.92 -14.59
N SER A 665 20.98 -24.83 -14.79
CA SER A 665 20.17 -25.95 -15.22
C SER A 665 19.98 -25.90 -16.73
N GLY A 666 20.48 -26.93 -17.42
CA GLY A 666 19.69 -27.50 -18.51
C GLY A 666 18.45 -28.19 -17.94
N SER A 667 17.63 -28.82 -18.77
CA SER A 667 16.73 -29.85 -18.24
C SER A 667 17.57 -31.00 -17.66
N GLU A 668 17.08 -31.70 -16.64
CA GLU A 668 17.86 -32.74 -15.93
C GLU A 668 17.16 -34.09 -16.07
N ILE A 669 17.89 -35.15 -16.39
CA ILE A 669 17.40 -36.53 -16.27
C ILE A 669 18.12 -37.18 -15.10
N GLU A 670 17.37 -37.50 -14.05
CA GLU A 670 17.86 -38.20 -12.87
C GLU A 670 17.23 -39.60 -12.79
N GLY A 671 18.02 -40.60 -12.37
CA GLY A 671 17.50 -41.93 -12.14
C GLY A 671 18.34 -42.74 -11.16
N ARG A 672 17.81 -43.89 -10.73
CA ARG A 672 18.49 -44.83 -9.83
C ARG A 672 18.41 -46.24 -10.39
N VAL A 673 19.53 -46.97 -10.32
CA VAL A 673 19.69 -48.33 -10.84
C VAL A 673 19.88 -49.31 -9.68
N SER A 674 19.06 -50.35 -9.66
CA SER A 674 19.09 -51.41 -8.65
C SER A 674 18.94 -52.80 -9.28
N GLU A 675 19.29 -53.82 -8.50
CA GLU A 675 19.00 -55.20 -8.84
C GLU A 675 17.48 -55.41 -8.79
N TYR A 676 16.96 -56.11 -9.80
CA TYR A 676 15.60 -56.60 -9.72
C TYR A 676 15.50 -57.67 -8.62
N THR A 677 14.58 -57.49 -7.67
CA THR A 677 14.23 -58.49 -6.65
C THR A 677 12.72 -58.72 -6.64
N SER A 678 12.26 -59.89 -6.19
CA SER A 678 10.83 -60.22 -6.08
C SER A 678 10.14 -59.57 -4.88
N GLY A 679 10.80 -58.62 -4.21
CA GLY A 679 10.30 -57.93 -3.02
C GLY A 679 10.75 -56.47 -3.04
N THR A 680 10.58 -55.76 -1.93
CA THR A 680 10.77 -54.31 -1.86
C THR A 680 12.14 -53.89 -1.31
N ASN A 681 13.00 -54.86 -1.02
CA ASN A 681 14.39 -54.62 -0.64
C ASN A 681 15.25 -54.58 -1.90
N TYR A 682 15.41 -53.40 -2.46
CA TYR A 682 16.21 -53.17 -3.65
C TYR A 682 17.68 -53.00 -3.28
N ASN A 683 18.56 -53.71 -3.96
CA ASN A 683 20.01 -53.52 -3.83
C ASN A 683 20.49 -52.54 -4.91
N PRO A 684 21.02 -51.36 -4.56
CA PRO A 684 21.60 -50.45 -5.54
C PRO A 684 22.77 -51.09 -6.30
N ILE A 685 22.89 -50.80 -7.60
CA ILE A 685 24.03 -51.25 -8.42
C ILE A 685 24.98 -50.07 -8.62
N PRO A 686 26.10 -50.01 -7.88
CA PRO A 686 27.12 -49.00 -8.10
C PRO A 686 27.97 -49.30 -9.33
N ASN A 687 28.53 -48.25 -9.94
CA ASN A 687 29.39 -48.31 -11.12
C ASN A 687 28.72 -48.91 -12.38
N ALA A 688 27.39 -48.97 -12.44
CA ALA A 688 26.68 -49.27 -13.67
C ALA A 688 26.93 -48.14 -14.67
N THR A 689 27.30 -48.48 -15.90
CA THR A 689 27.54 -47.49 -16.96
C THR A 689 26.21 -47.08 -17.56
N VAL A 690 25.92 -45.78 -17.53
CA VAL A 690 24.73 -45.18 -18.14
C VAL A 690 25.18 -44.30 -19.31
N ARG A 691 24.73 -44.61 -20.53
CA ARG A 691 25.04 -43.85 -21.74
C ARG A 691 23.79 -43.16 -22.28
N LEU A 692 23.91 -41.87 -22.56
CA LEU A 692 22.85 -41.04 -23.11
C LEU A 692 23.07 -40.85 -24.62
N PHE A 693 22.02 -41.10 -25.40
CA PHE A 693 22.00 -40.92 -26.85
C PHE A 693 20.89 -39.96 -27.25
N SER A 694 21.06 -39.29 -28.39
CA SER A 694 19.93 -38.63 -29.06
C SER A 694 19.00 -39.70 -29.62
N ALA A 695 17.69 -39.43 -29.66
CA ALA A 695 16.73 -40.35 -30.30
C ALA A 695 17.07 -40.65 -31.77
N ASN A 696 17.80 -39.76 -32.46
CA ASN A 696 18.12 -39.89 -33.88
C ASN A 696 19.50 -40.51 -34.17
N ASP A 697 20.36 -40.67 -33.15
CA ASP A 697 21.69 -41.29 -33.29
C ASP A 697 21.98 -42.19 -32.07
N THR A 698 21.83 -43.49 -32.28
CA THR A 698 22.10 -44.53 -31.27
C THR A 698 23.51 -45.12 -31.36
N SER A 699 24.34 -44.65 -32.30
CA SER A 699 25.71 -45.12 -32.50
C SER A 699 26.72 -44.27 -31.72
N ASN A 700 26.48 -42.96 -31.60
CA ASN A 700 27.35 -42.05 -30.85
C ASN A 700 26.67 -41.54 -29.57
N ALA A 701 27.24 -41.88 -28.42
CA ALA A 701 26.73 -41.37 -27.14
C ALA A 701 27.01 -39.87 -27.03
N LEU A 702 25.98 -39.10 -26.65
CA LEU A 702 26.10 -37.68 -26.32
C LEU A 702 26.90 -37.47 -25.02
N SER A 703 26.66 -38.36 -24.06
CA SER A 703 27.30 -38.35 -22.75
C SER A 703 27.27 -39.75 -22.14
N SER A 704 28.13 -39.98 -21.15
CA SER A 704 28.17 -41.21 -20.37
C SER A 704 28.53 -40.87 -18.94
N THR A 705 27.92 -41.59 -17.99
CA THR A 705 28.27 -41.54 -16.57
C THR A 705 28.27 -42.94 -15.98
N VAL A 706 28.65 -43.06 -14.71
CA VAL A 706 28.50 -44.28 -13.92
C VAL A 706 27.63 -43.97 -12.70
N THR A 707 26.89 -44.96 -12.23
CA THR A 707 26.09 -44.83 -11.00
C THR A 707 26.99 -44.76 -9.76
N ASP A 708 26.56 -43.99 -8.75
CA ASP A 708 27.24 -43.87 -7.47
C ASP A 708 26.98 -45.07 -6.53
N THR A 709 27.41 -45.00 -5.27
CA THR A 709 27.21 -46.07 -4.26
C THR A 709 25.75 -46.41 -4.01
N GLU A 710 24.87 -45.47 -4.29
CA GLU A 710 23.43 -45.52 -4.14
C GLU A 710 22.74 -45.88 -5.47
N GLY A 711 23.50 -46.16 -6.53
CA GLY A 711 22.94 -46.48 -7.84
C GLY A 711 22.40 -45.26 -8.59
N LYS A 712 22.60 -44.03 -8.10
CA LYS A 712 22.07 -42.80 -8.69
C LYS A 712 22.92 -42.30 -9.85
N PHE A 713 22.28 -41.74 -10.87
CA PHE A 713 22.92 -41.04 -11.99
C PHE A 713 22.15 -39.75 -12.35
N LEU A 714 22.83 -38.82 -13.02
CA LEU A 714 22.28 -37.54 -13.46
C LEU A 714 22.86 -37.11 -14.81
N PHE A 715 22.01 -36.60 -15.71
CA PHE A 715 22.42 -35.90 -16.93
C PHE A 715 21.81 -34.50 -17.01
N ASN A 716 22.63 -33.54 -17.46
CA ASN A 716 22.15 -32.23 -17.92
C ASN A 716 21.93 -32.27 -19.43
N VAL A 717 20.73 -31.92 -19.88
CA VAL A 717 20.27 -32.03 -21.27
C VAL A 717 19.43 -30.81 -21.69
N GLY A 718 19.21 -30.66 -22.99
CA GLY A 718 18.19 -29.72 -23.50
C GLY A 718 16.80 -30.37 -23.50
N GLU A 719 15.78 -29.63 -23.95
CA GLU A 719 14.49 -30.24 -24.27
C GLU A 719 14.66 -31.22 -25.44
N GLY A 720 13.96 -32.35 -25.40
CA GLY A 720 13.97 -33.32 -26.48
C GLY A 720 13.76 -34.77 -26.05
N LYS A 721 14.00 -35.67 -27.00
CA LYS A 721 13.88 -37.11 -26.84
C LYS A 721 15.26 -37.77 -26.82
N TYR A 722 15.50 -38.59 -25.82
CA TYR A 722 16.76 -39.23 -25.52
C TYR A 722 16.59 -40.74 -25.32
N ILE A 723 17.68 -41.47 -25.49
CA ILE A 723 17.75 -42.91 -25.22
C ILE A 723 18.83 -43.13 -24.16
N LEU A 724 18.47 -43.80 -23.08
CA LEU A 724 19.39 -44.29 -22.06
C LEU A 724 19.71 -45.76 -22.35
N LYS A 725 21.00 -46.11 -22.37
CA LYS A 725 21.47 -47.50 -22.33
C LYS A 725 22.25 -47.73 -21.04
N ILE A 726 21.78 -48.67 -20.23
CA ILE A 726 22.32 -48.98 -18.91
C ILE A 726 22.92 -50.39 -18.91
N THR A 727 24.19 -50.49 -18.55
CA THR A 727 24.93 -51.77 -18.50
C THR A 727 25.67 -51.92 -17.18
N ALA A 728 25.59 -53.10 -16.58
CA ALA A 728 26.37 -53.50 -15.41
C ALA A 728 26.84 -54.95 -15.56
N ALA A 729 28.00 -55.28 -14.98
CA ALA A 729 28.53 -56.64 -15.03
C ALA A 729 27.58 -57.62 -14.31
N GLY A 730 27.25 -58.75 -14.94
CA GLY A 730 26.32 -59.74 -14.39
C GLY A 730 24.84 -59.50 -14.74
N TYR A 731 24.50 -58.34 -15.30
CA TYR A 731 23.12 -57.95 -15.60
C TYR A 731 22.86 -57.78 -17.11
N LYS A 732 21.60 -57.92 -17.52
CA LYS A 732 21.14 -57.61 -18.88
C LYS A 732 21.17 -56.10 -19.13
N GLU A 733 21.49 -55.70 -20.36
CA GLU A 733 21.41 -54.29 -20.77
C GLU A 733 19.94 -53.85 -20.79
N LEU A 734 19.67 -52.68 -20.21
CA LEU A 734 18.36 -52.02 -20.30
C LEU A 734 18.48 -50.80 -21.22
N THR A 735 17.56 -50.71 -22.18
CA THR A 735 17.36 -49.49 -22.97
C THR A 735 16.05 -48.84 -22.54
N SER A 736 16.08 -47.52 -22.33
CA SER A 736 14.91 -46.73 -21.96
C SER A 736 14.83 -45.44 -22.79
N VAL A 737 13.65 -45.12 -23.29
CA VAL A 737 13.38 -43.87 -24.00
C VAL A 737 12.90 -42.81 -23.00
N GLN A 738 13.46 -41.60 -23.08
CA GLN A 738 13.13 -40.49 -22.19
C GLN A 738 12.74 -39.26 -23.01
N GLU A 739 11.60 -38.65 -22.70
CA GLU A 739 11.16 -37.38 -23.26
C GLU A 739 11.17 -36.34 -22.15
N ILE A 740 11.86 -35.23 -22.39
CA ILE A 740 12.05 -34.17 -21.40
C ILE A 740 11.70 -32.81 -22.00
N SER A 741 10.88 -32.07 -21.27
CA SER A 741 10.45 -30.73 -21.61
C SER A 741 11.50 -29.69 -21.21
N LYS A 742 11.37 -28.48 -21.76
CA LYS A 742 12.22 -27.35 -21.38
C LYS A 742 12.15 -27.07 -19.87
N ASN A 743 13.31 -26.96 -19.23
CA ASN A 743 13.46 -26.63 -17.81
C ASN A 743 12.83 -27.67 -16.84
N GLU A 744 12.60 -28.90 -17.30
CA GLU A 744 12.09 -30.01 -16.48
C GLU A 744 13.25 -30.72 -15.75
N THR A 745 13.04 -31.10 -14.49
CA THR A 745 13.83 -32.14 -13.82
C THR A 745 13.02 -33.43 -13.93
N LYS A 746 13.42 -34.30 -14.87
CA LYS A 746 12.77 -35.58 -15.14
C LYS A 746 13.39 -36.68 -14.31
N PHE A 747 12.59 -37.31 -13.46
CA PHE A 747 12.97 -38.55 -12.80
C PHE A 747 12.57 -39.74 -13.69
N THR A 748 13.49 -40.67 -13.93
CA THR A 748 13.16 -41.95 -14.57
C THR A 748 12.29 -42.79 -13.64
N GLU A 749 11.65 -43.84 -14.15
CA GLU A 749 11.21 -44.91 -13.25
C GLU A 749 12.41 -45.54 -12.54
N HIS A 750 12.14 -46.29 -11.47
CA HIS A 750 13.17 -47.08 -10.81
C HIS A 750 13.73 -48.13 -11.77
N ILE A 751 15.00 -48.01 -12.15
CA ILE A 751 15.63 -48.88 -13.14
C ILE A 751 16.07 -50.17 -12.47
N LEU A 752 15.38 -51.27 -12.80
CA LEU A 752 15.63 -52.59 -12.23
C LEU A 752 16.34 -53.50 -13.23
N LEU A 753 17.60 -53.83 -12.97
CA LEU A 753 18.38 -54.71 -13.85
C LEU A 753 18.16 -56.20 -13.54
N VAL A 754 17.96 -56.99 -14.59
CA VAL A 754 17.68 -58.44 -14.54
C VAL A 754 18.99 -59.19 -14.67
N ASP A 755 19.17 -60.22 -13.83
CA ASP A 755 20.35 -61.09 -13.85
C ASP A 755 20.52 -61.80 -15.22
N ASN A 756 21.75 -61.84 -15.74
CA ASN A 756 22.08 -62.56 -16.98
C ASN A 756 21.85 -64.07 -16.89
N ALA A 757 21.74 -64.64 -15.69
CA ALA A 757 21.36 -66.03 -15.46
C ALA A 757 19.94 -66.35 -15.95
N GLN A 758 19.06 -65.35 -16.07
CA GLN A 758 17.74 -65.51 -16.68
C GLN A 758 17.88 -65.63 -18.20
N ILE A 759 17.61 -66.82 -18.75
CA ILE A 759 17.80 -67.15 -20.17
C ILE A 759 16.56 -67.85 -20.75
N GLY A 760 16.35 -67.70 -22.05
CA GLY A 760 15.22 -68.31 -22.76
C GLY A 760 13.94 -67.47 -22.69
N ASN A 761 12.80 -68.14 -22.74
CA ASN A 761 11.47 -67.52 -22.75
C ASN A 761 10.80 -67.62 -21.38
N GLY A 762 9.90 -66.68 -21.10
CA GLY A 762 9.25 -66.48 -19.82
C GLY A 762 7.78 -66.07 -19.97
N MET A 763 7.22 -65.58 -18.87
CA MET A 763 5.84 -65.18 -18.76
C MET A 763 5.66 -63.92 -17.90
N ALA A 764 4.76 -63.03 -18.32
CA ALA A 764 4.33 -61.84 -17.60
C ALA A 764 2.80 -61.70 -17.64
N GLY A 765 2.22 -60.99 -16.68
CA GLY A 765 0.79 -60.75 -16.62
C GLY A 765 0.41 -59.80 -15.48
N GLY A 766 -0.88 -59.49 -15.40
CA GLY A 766 -1.44 -58.60 -14.39
C GLY A 766 -2.94 -58.36 -14.64
N TYR A 767 -3.49 -57.39 -13.92
CA TYR A 767 -4.85 -56.90 -14.11
C TYR A 767 -4.83 -55.49 -14.69
N ILE A 768 -5.84 -55.19 -15.52
CA ILE A 768 -6.08 -53.82 -15.99
C ILE A 768 -7.36 -53.28 -15.38
N ASN A 769 -7.27 -52.11 -14.77
CA ASN A 769 -8.35 -51.50 -14.00
C ASN A 769 -8.74 -50.14 -14.58
N ASN A 770 -9.97 -49.72 -14.27
CA ASN A 770 -10.51 -48.43 -14.68
C ASN A 770 -10.18 -47.35 -13.64
N ALA A 771 -9.64 -46.22 -14.09
CA ALA A 771 -9.27 -45.11 -13.21
C ALA A 771 -10.46 -44.47 -12.46
N ILE A 772 -11.70 -44.56 -12.97
CA ILE A 772 -12.84 -43.85 -12.36
C ILE A 772 -13.64 -44.68 -11.34
N ASP A 773 -13.55 -46.00 -11.39
CA ASP A 773 -14.33 -46.87 -10.50
C ASP A 773 -13.53 -48.04 -9.92
N GLY A 774 -12.22 -48.14 -10.22
CA GLY A 774 -11.31 -49.17 -9.73
C GLY A 774 -11.59 -50.57 -10.29
N ARG A 775 -12.64 -50.76 -11.11
CA ARG A 775 -13.07 -52.09 -11.57
C ARG A 775 -12.14 -52.62 -12.65
N ASN A 776 -11.93 -53.94 -12.62
CA ASN A 776 -11.20 -54.66 -13.65
C ASN A 776 -11.89 -54.50 -15.03
N LEU A 777 -11.10 -54.29 -16.09
CA LEU A 777 -11.57 -54.00 -17.44
C LEU A 777 -11.36 -55.18 -18.38
N GLU A 778 -12.45 -55.73 -18.90
CA GLU A 778 -12.45 -56.75 -19.96
C GLU A 778 -12.17 -56.14 -21.34
N GLY A 779 -11.52 -56.90 -22.22
CA GLY A 779 -11.42 -56.61 -23.64
C GLY A 779 -10.42 -55.51 -24.04
N VAL A 780 -9.54 -55.08 -23.13
CA VAL A 780 -8.45 -54.14 -23.40
C VAL A 780 -7.44 -54.83 -24.31
N GLU A 781 -7.20 -54.28 -25.50
CA GLU A 781 -6.21 -54.77 -26.46
C GLU A 781 -4.81 -54.35 -26.05
N LEU A 782 -3.89 -55.32 -25.97
CA LEU A 782 -2.51 -55.15 -25.57
C LEU A 782 -1.58 -55.51 -26.70
N ARG A 783 -0.65 -54.61 -26.98
CA ARG A 783 0.44 -54.81 -27.95
C ARG A 783 1.78 -54.56 -27.27
N LEU A 784 2.78 -55.35 -27.62
CA LEU A 784 4.08 -55.35 -26.93
C LEU A 784 5.16 -54.69 -27.79
N ARG A 785 6.09 -53.95 -27.18
CA ARG A 785 7.30 -53.40 -27.81
C ARG A 785 8.52 -53.70 -26.95
N GLU A 786 9.67 -53.94 -27.57
CA GLU A 786 10.93 -54.10 -26.83
C GLU A 786 11.39 -52.77 -26.23
N ASN A 787 12.07 -52.87 -25.08
CA ASN A 787 12.65 -51.78 -24.30
C ASN A 787 11.62 -50.96 -23.51
N TRP A 788 12.08 -50.24 -22.49
CA TRP A 788 11.24 -49.41 -21.64
C TRP A 788 10.91 -48.07 -22.29
N ASN A 789 9.69 -47.59 -22.03
CA ASN A 789 9.13 -46.33 -22.54
C ASN A 789 9.14 -46.22 -24.07
N ASN A 790 9.22 -47.36 -24.77
CA ASN A 790 9.23 -47.37 -26.22
C ASN A 790 7.79 -47.30 -26.74
N ARG A 791 7.38 -46.10 -27.18
CA ARG A 791 6.01 -45.83 -27.66
C ARG A 791 5.87 -45.77 -29.18
N THR A 792 6.94 -46.04 -29.92
CA THR A 792 6.99 -45.89 -31.39
C THR A 792 7.75 -47.03 -32.06
N GLY A 793 7.50 -47.26 -33.36
CA GLY A 793 8.22 -48.28 -34.14
C GLY A 793 7.39 -49.55 -34.34
N GLU A 794 8.07 -50.68 -34.53
CA GLU A 794 7.44 -52.00 -34.75
C GLU A 794 7.04 -52.67 -33.43
N TYR A 795 6.00 -53.50 -33.47
CA TYR A 795 5.59 -54.31 -32.33
C TYR A 795 6.47 -55.58 -32.23
N TYR A 796 6.67 -56.06 -31.01
CA TYR A 796 7.34 -57.32 -30.74
C TYR A 796 6.40 -58.48 -31.07
N LEU A 797 6.50 -59.00 -32.30
CA LEU A 797 5.57 -59.96 -32.90
C LEU A 797 4.12 -59.40 -32.94
N ASP A 798 3.22 -59.98 -33.73
CA ASP A 798 1.79 -59.59 -33.74
C ASP A 798 1.04 -60.15 -32.51
N TYR A 799 1.56 -59.95 -31.30
CA TYR A 799 0.83 -60.25 -30.07
C TYR A 799 -0.32 -59.24 -29.92
N ASN A 800 -1.54 -59.72 -30.14
CA ASN A 800 -2.78 -59.01 -29.83
C ASN A 800 -3.52 -59.79 -28.75
N ILE A 801 -3.26 -59.44 -27.49
CA ILE A 801 -3.87 -60.07 -26.33
C ILE A 801 -4.99 -59.15 -25.85
N ARG A 802 -6.12 -59.72 -25.43
CA ARG A 802 -7.17 -58.99 -24.75
C ARG A 802 -7.27 -59.43 -23.29
N THR A 803 -7.55 -58.48 -22.40
CA THR A 803 -7.91 -58.82 -21.03
C THR A 803 -9.19 -59.66 -20.99
N ASP A 804 -9.25 -60.63 -20.08
CA ASP A 804 -10.40 -61.50 -19.90
C ASP A 804 -11.54 -60.82 -19.10
N SER A 805 -12.61 -61.57 -18.78
CA SER A 805 -13.76 -61.06 -18.01
C SER A 805 -13.42 -60.61 -16.59
N ASN A 806 -12.27 -61.02 -16.06
CA ASN A 806 -11.75 -60.57 -14.77
C ASN A 806 -10.73 -59.44 -14.94
N GLY A 807 -10.58 -58.88 -16.15
CA GLY A 807 -9.57 -57.88 -16.52
C GLY A 807 -8.13 -58.38 -16.46
N GLN A 808 -7.92 -59.69 -16.41
CA GLN A 808 -6.59 -60.28 -16.35
C GLN A 808 -5.97 -60.39 -17.75
N TYR A 809 -4.68 -60.11 -17.88
CA TYR A 809 -3.90 -60.39 -19.08
C TYR A 809 -2.71 -61.29 -18.78
N ARG A 810 -2.27 -62.04 -19.79
CA ARG A 810 -1.14 -62.97 -19.69
C ARG A 810 -0.40 -63.03 -21.02
N ILE A 811 0.90 -62.73 -20.98
CA ILE A 811 1.82 -62.80 -22.11
C ILE A 811 2.79 -63.95 -21.85
N GLU A 812 2.78 -64.96 -22.72
CA GLU A 812 3.55 -66.19 -22.57
C GLU A 812 4.59 -66.34 -23.67
N ASN A 813 5.63 -67.13 -23.41
CA ASN A 813 6.62 -67.54 -24.40
C ASN A 813 7.35 -66.36 -25.07
N ILE A 814 7.63 -65.32 -24.29
CA ILE A 814 8.40 -64.14 -24.69
C ILE A 814 9.81 -64.25 -24.10
N PRO A 815 10.90 -63.91 -24.83
CA PRO A 815 12.24 -63.89 -24.28
C PRO A 815 12.34 -63.04 -23.01
N VAL A 816 13.15 -63.49 -22.06
CA VAL A 816 13.46 -62.70 -20.87
C VAL A 816 14.02 -61.35 -21.27
N GLY A 817 13.42 -60.28 -20.74
CA GLY A 817 13.83 -58.92 -21.07
C GLY A 817 12.83 -57.85 -20.62
N TYR A 818 13.02 -56.67 -21.18
CA TYR A 818 12.30 -55.44 -20.88
C TYR A 818 11.38 -55.07 -22.03
N TYR A 819 10.12 -54.78 -21.73
CA TYR A 819 9.13 -54.44 -22.75
C TYR A 819 8.22 -53.30 -22.29
N THR A 820 7.60 -52.64 -23.26
CA THR A 820 6.51 -51.67 -23.06
C THR A 820 5.23 -52.27 -23.63
N ILE A 821 4.17 -52.35 -22.82
CA ILE A 821 2.80 -52.63 -23.26
C ILE A 821 2.16 -51.33 -23.72
N GLU A 822 1.51 -51.36 -24.88
CA GLU A 822 0.54 -50.37 -25.35
C GLU A 822 -0.86 -50.94 -25.12
N ALA A 823 -1.66 -50.28 -24.29
CA ALA A 823 -3.02 -50.69 -23.94
C ALA A 823 -4.04 -49.81 -24.66
N PHE A 824 -4.97 -50.43 -25.38
CA PHE A 824 -5.99 -49.77 -26.17
C PHE A 824 -7.38 -50.31 -25.86
N LYS A 825 -8.35 -49.41 -25.66
CA LYS A 825 -9.77 -49.72 -25.57
C LYS A 825 -10.56 -48.50 -26.05
N ASP A 826 -11.64 -48.73 -26.80
CA ASP A 826 -12.54 -47.66 -27.23
C ASP A 826 -13.05 -46.85 -26.02
N ASP A 827 -13.12 -45.53 -26.17
CA ASP A 827 -13.49 -44.54 -25.13
C ASP A 827 -12.49 -44.36 -23.97
N PHE A 828 -11.30 -44.97 -24.06
CA PHE A 828 -10.20 -44.79 -23.12
C PHE A 828 -8.99 -44.14 -23.78
N TYR A 829 -8.15 -43.50 -22.97
CA TYR A 829 -6.82 -43.08 -23.42
C TYR A 829 -5.96 -44.31 -23.72
N THR A 830 -5.25 -44.30 -24.86
CA THR A 830 -4.15 -45.22 -25.07
C THR A 830 -3.08 -44.93 -24.03
N ASP A 831 -2.71 -45.95 -23.26
CA ASP A 831 -1.77 -45.80 -22.17
C ASP A 831 -0.67 -46.87 -22.26
N TYR A 832 0.43 -46.66 -21.53
CA TYR A 832 1.64 -47.46 -21.66
C TYR A 832 2.17 -47.91 -20.31
N CYS A 833 2.63 -49.16 -20.23
CA CYS A 833 3.19 -49.74 -19.02
C CYS A 833 4.47 -50.53 -19.33
N ASN A 834 5.52 -50.34 -18.54
CA ASN A 834 6.72 -51.14 -18.64
C ASN A 834 6.53 -52.47 -17.91
N ILE A 835 6.93 -53.56 -18.55
CA ILE A 835 6.94 -54.91 -17.94
C ILE A 835 8.32 -55.56 -18.04
N ILE A 836 8.56 -56.48 -17.11
CA ILE A 836 9.75 -57.34 -17.07
C ILE A 836 9.28 -58.79 -17.23
N VAL A 837 9.96 -59.56 -18.09
CA VAL A 837 9.68 -60.98 -18.34
C VAL A 837 10.81 -61.83 -17.79
N HIS A 838 10.48 -62.83 -16.96
CA HIS A 838 11.43 -63.77 -16.33
C HIS A 838 11.18 -65.21 -16.77
N SER A 839 12.24 -66.02 -16.81
CA SER A 839 12.19 -67.43 -17.25
C SER A 839 11.79 -68.40 -16.14
N THR A 840 12.12 -68.10 -14.88
CA THR A 840 11.94 -69.02 -13.75
C THR A 840 10.85 -68.60 -12.76
N ASP A 841 10.43 -67.33 -12.77
CA ASP A 841 9.42 -66.78 -11.87
C ASP A 841 8.43 -65.89 -12.65
N PRO A 842 7.22 -66.39 -12.94
CA PRO A 842 6.26 -65.63 -13.73
C PRO A 842 5.80 -64.34 -13.04
N GLN A 843 6.03 -63.20 -13.69
CA GLN A 843 5.69 -61.89 -13.15
C GLN A 843 4.23 -61.53 -13.45
N LEU A 844 3.32 -62.02 -12.61
CA LEU A 844 1.85 -61.93 -12.80
C LEU A 844 1.16 -60.78 -12.05
N ASN A 845 1.90 -59.93 -11.34
CA ASN A 845 1.38 -58.79 -10.58
C ASN A 845 1.76 -57.44 -11.23
N GLN A 846 1.91 -57.40 -12.55
CA GLN A 846 2.24 -56.18 -13.30
C GLN A 846 0.95 -55.44 -13.67
N ASN A 847 0.23 -55.00 -12.65
CA ASN A 847 -1.07 -54.35 -12.79
C ASN A 847 -0.93 -52.94 -13.36
N PHE A 848 -1.93 -52.49 -14.10
CA PHE A 848 -1.95 -51.14 -14.66
C PHE A 848 -3.37 -50.59 -14.79
N THR A 849 -3.54 -49.27 -14.68
CA THR A 849 -4.86 -48.62 -14.75
C THR A 849 -4.96 -47.76 -15.99
N ILE A 850 -6.03 -47.88 -16.78
CA ILE A 850 -6.33 -46.96 -17.89
C ILE A 850 -7.50 -46.02 -17.53
N SER A 851 -7.47 -44.80 -18.06
CA SER A 851 -8.51 -43.79 -17.84
C SER A 851 -9.44 -43.65 -19.05
N PRO A 852 -10.77 -43.55 -18.84
CA PRO A 852 -11.69 -43.08 -19.87
C PRO A 852 -11.30 -41.68 -20.38
N ILE A 853 -11.66 -41.38 -21.63
CA ILE A 853 -11.48 -40.05 -22.23
C ILE A 853 -12.36 -39.03 -21.49
N LEU A 854 -11.83 -37.84 -21.28
CA LEU A 854 -12.49 -36.76 -20.53
C LEU A 854 -13.10 -35.71 -21.47
N PRO A 855 -14.17 -35.01 -21.05
CA PRO A 855 -14.60 -33.76 -21.67
C PRO A 855 -13.47 -32.70 -21.69
N GLU A 856 -13.51 -31.77 -22.66
CA GLU A 856 -12.38 -30.88 -22.91
C GLU A 856 -12.00 -29.95 -21.74
N ASN A 857 -12.99 -29.59 -20.92
CA ASN A 857 -12.86 -28.65 -19.81
C ASN A 857 -12.52 -29.29 -18.46
N GLN A 858 -12.29 -30.61 -18.43
CA GLN A 858 -12.00 -31.35 -17.21
C GLN A 858 -10.53 -31.77 -17.13
N LEU A 859 -10.04 -31.94 -15.91
CA LEU A 859 -8.71 -32.45 -15.62
C LEU A 859 -8.82 -33.71 -14.76
N ARG A 860 -8.04 -34.74 -15.07
CA ARG A 860 -7.92 -35.93 -14.22
C ARG A 860 -6.48 -36.19 -13.84
N ILE A 861 -6.27 -36.51 -12.58
CA ILE A 861 -4.99 -36.89 -12.00
C ILE A 861 -5.12 -38.34 -11.56
N VAL A 862 -4.27 -39.21 -12.07
CA VAL A 862 -4.26 -40.65 -11.75
C VAL A 862 -2.92 -41.02 -11.14
N LEU A 863 -2.91 -41.31 -9.84
CA LEU A 863 -1.81 -41.88 -9.08
C LEU A 863 -1.83 -43.40 -9.19
N ARG A 864 -0.68 -44.01 -9.45
CA ARG A 864 -0.48 -45.46 -9.48
C ARG A 864 0.81 -45.76 -8.72
N TRP A 865 0.88 -46.91 -8.05
CA TRP A 865 2.07 -47.38 -7.34
C TRP A 865 2.13 -48.91 -7.32
N GLY A 866 3.20 -49.47 -6.77
CA GLY A 866 3.40 -50.91 -6.66
C GLY A 866 2.74 -51.52 -5.42
N GLU A 867 3.24 -52.70 -5.01
CA GLU A 867 2.68 -53.46 -3.88
C GLU A 867 2.88 -52.77 -2.53
N THR A 868 3.97 -52.04 -2.36
CA THR A 868 4.38 -51.42 -1.10
C THR A 868 4.78 -49.96 -1.35
N PRO A 869 4.36 -49.00 -0.50
CA PRO A 869 3.48 -49.19 0.64
C PRO A 869 2.06 -49.56 0.20
N ARG A 870 1.27 -50.04 1.16
CA ARG A 870 -0.08 -50.53 0.89
C ARG A 870 -1.05 -49.41 0.47
N ASP A 871 -0.78 -48.20 0.93
CA ASP A 871 -1.75 -47.10 0.93
C ASP A 871 -1.04 -45.76 0.71
N LEU A 872 -1.30 -45.12 -0.42
CA LEU A 872 -0.76 -43.82 -0.83
C LEU A 872 -1.91 -42.86 -1.17
N ASP A 873 -2.22 -41.95 -0.24
CA ASP A 873 -3.31 -40.99 -0.34
C ASP A 873 -2.97 -39.84 -1.30
N SER A 874 -3.86 -39.54 -2.24
CA SER A 874 -3.85 -38.34 -3.06
C SER A 874 -4.47 -37.16 -2.32
N HIS A 875 -3.84 -35.99 -2.48
CA HIS A 875 -4.23 -34.74 -1.86
C HIS A 875 -4.27 -33.63 -2.90
N LEU A 876 -5.44 -33.02 -3.08
CA LEU A 876 -5.61 -31.78 -3.85
C LEU A 876 -5.84 -30.62 -2.88
N ILE A 877 -4.84 -29.77 -2.70
CA ILE A 877 -4.82 -28.73 -1.66
C ILE A 877 -4.83 -27.36 -2.34
N GLY A 878 -5.72 -26.46 -1.94
CA GLY A 878 -5.82 -25.13 -2.56
C GLY A 878 -6.61 -24.14 -1.73
N ASN A 879 -6.79 -22.93 -2.26
CA ASN A 879 -7.64 -21.91 -1.65
C ASN A 879 -8.92 -21.71 -2.46
N LYS A 880 -10.02 -21.52 -1.76
CA LYS A 880 -11.31 -21.11 -2.30
C LYS A 880 -11.28 -19.61 -2.63
N PRO A 881 -12.19 -19.12 -3.49
CA PRO A 881 -12.26 -17.70 -3.83
C PRO A 881 -12.50 -16.74 -2.65
N ASP A 882 -13.03 -17.21 -1.51
CA ASP A 882 -13.20 -16.42 -0.27
C ASP A 882 -11.95 -16.39 0.63
N GLY A 883 -10.85 -17.02 0.21
CA GLY A 883 -9.60 -17.13 0.97
C GLY A 883 -9.51 -18.31 1.93
N ASN A 884 -10.56 -19.12 2.08
CA ASN A 884 -10.51 -20.33 2.90
C ASN A 884 -9.82 -21.50 2.15
N GLY A 885 -9.09 -22.37 2.86
CA GLY A 885 -8.47 -23.55 2.25
C GLY A 885 -9.48 -24.66 1.88
N PHE A 886 -9.11 -25.51 0.92
CA PHE A 886 -9.71 -26.82 0.66
C PHE A 886 -8.64 -27.91 0.56
N ASN A 887 -9.01 -29.14 0.89
CA ASN A 887 -8.20 -30.34 0.71
C ASN A 887 -9.12 -31.48 0.28
N VAL A 888 -8.93 -32.02 -0.93
CA VAL A 888 -9.63 -33.20 -1.43
C VAL A 888 -8.73 -34.42 -1.20
N PHE A 889 -9.17 -35.33 -0.34
CA PHE A 889 -8.47 -36.56 0.05
C PHE A 889 -9.45 -37.55 0.69
N TYR A 890 -9.01 -38.75 1.09
CA TYR A 890 -9.88 -39.84 1.57
C TYR A 890 -10.95 -39.41 2.60
N SER A 891 -10.62 -38.51 3.53
CA SER A 891 -11.56 -38.09 4.58
C SER A 891 -12.48 -36.93 4.16
N ASN A 892 -12.12 -36.21 3.09
CA ASN A 892 -12.90 -35.13 2.52
C ASN A 892 -12.83 -35.20 0.99
N MET A 893 -13.59 -36.15 0.44
CA MET A 893 -13.47 -36.53 -0.97
C MET A 893 -14.03 -35.50 -1.97
N ARG A 894 -14.62 -34.40 -1.50
CA ARG A 894 -15.33 -33.43 -2.36
C ARG A 894 -14.93 -31.99 -2.06
N TYR A 895 -14.72 -31.23 -3.12
CA TYR A 895 -14.70 -29.78 -3.06
C TYR A 895 -15.89 -29.20 -3.82
N VAL A 896 -16.75 -28.48 -3.11
CA VAL A 896 -17.95 -27.80 -3.65
C VAL A 896 -17.80 -26.29 -3.47
N TRP A 897 -18.13 -25.52 -4.50
CA TRP A 897 -18.18 -24.07 -4.50
C TRP A 897 -19.43 -23.57 -5.22
N ASN A 898 -20.19 -22.65 -4.61
CA ASN A 898 -21.47 -22.13 -5.16
C ASN A 898 -22.42 -23.24 -5.66
N ASP A 899 -22.66 -24.25 -4.82
CA ASP A 899 -23.50 -25.42 -5.13
C ASP A 899 -23.04 -26.28 -6.34
N LYS A 900 -21.80 -26.09 -6.80
CA LYS A 900 -21.19 -26.83 -7.90
C LYS A 900 -20.03 -27.69 -7.40
N GLU A 901 -19.99 -28.97 -7.81
CA GLU A 901 -18.87 -29.87 -7.49
C GLU A 901 -17.68 -29.50 -8.39
N MET A 902 -16.60 -29.04 -7.75
CA MET A 902 -15.41 -28.53 -8.41
C MET A 902 -14.39 -29.65 -8.62
N ALA A 903 -14.21 -30.51 -7.62
CA ALA A 903 -13.32 -31.67 -7.68
C ALA A 903 -13.82 -32.82 -6.79
N TYR A 904 -13.51 -34.06 -7.20
CA TYR A 904 -13.90 -35.28 -6.51
C TYR A 904 -12.77 -36.33 -6.56
N LEU A 905 -12.57 -37.05 -5.45
CA LEU A 905 -11.76 -38.27 -5.40
C LEU A 905 -12.61 -39.45 -5.89
N ASP A 906 -12.40 -39.86 -7.14
CA ASP A 906 -13.16 -40.93 -7.82
C ASP A 906 -12.89 -42.31 -7.22
N VAL A 907 -11.62 -42.61 -6.95
CA VAL A 907 -11.14 -43.89 -6.44
C VAL A 907 -10.12 -43.63 -5.34
N ASP A 908 -10.33 -44.32 -4.22
CA ASP A 908 -9.51 -44.35 -3.01
C ASP A 908 -9.14 -45.81 -2.74
N ASP A 909 -7.90 -46.22 -3.04
CA ASP A 909 -7.45 -47.62 -2.91
C ASP A 909 -6.47 -47.79 -1.74
N THR A 910 -6.91 -48.57 -0.74
CA THR A 910 -6.19 -48.80 0.52
C THR A 910 -5.48 -50.16 0.58
N THR A 911 -5.34 -50.86 -0.55
CA THR A 911 -4.97 -52.29 -0.61
C THR A 911 -3.80 -52.66 -1.51
N SER A 912 -3.00 -51.67 -1.94
CA SER A 912 -1.84 -51.75 -2.85
C SER A 912 -2.18 -51.65 -4.34
N TYR A 913 -1.16 -51.37 -5.17
CA TYR A 913 -1.23 -51.25 -6.64
C TYR A 913 -2.04 -50.06 -7.20
N GLY A 914 -2.71 -49.29 -6.34
CA GLY A 914 -3.58 -48.20 -6.74
C GLY A 914 -4.69 -48.65 -7.72
N PRO A 915 -5.34 -47.71 -8.44
CA PRO A 915 -5.02 -46.29 -8.52
C PRO A 915 -5.69 -45.46 -7.42
N GLU A 916 -5.20 -44.24 -7.23
CA GLU A 916 -6.04 -43.15 -6.73
C GLU A 916 -6.29 -42.14 -7.84
N THR A 917 -7.52 -41.65 -7.94
CA THR A 917 -7.92 -40.78 -9.04
C THR A 917 -8.73 -39.60 -8.56
N ILE A 918 -8.28 -38.38 -8.89
CA ILE A 918 -9.03 -37.15 -8.67
C ILE A 918 -9.46 -36.59 -10.03
N THR A 919 -10.76 -36.33 -10.19
CA THR A 919 -11.30 -35.56 -11.32
C THR A 919 -11.67 -34.14 -10.86
N ILE A 920 -11.18 -33.15 -11.60
CA ILE A 920 -11.52 -31.74 -11.47
C ILE A 920 -12.50 -31.40 -12.61
N PHE A 921 -13.73 -31.07 -12.24
CA PHE A 921 -14.83 -30.86 -13.18
C PHE A 921 -14.87 -29.43 -13.74
N GLU A 922 -14.33 -28.48 -12.98
CA GLU A 922 -14.40 -27.05 -13.27
C GLU A 922 -13.01 -26.41 -13.16
N PRO A 923 -12.71 -25.35 -13.92
CA PRO A 923 -11.40 -24.71 -13.88
C PRO A 923 -11.16 -24.08 -12.50
N ILE A 924 -10.19 -24.62 -11.75
CA ILE A 924 -9.70 -24.10 -10.48
C ILE A 924 -8.23 -23.72 -10.70
N ASN A 925 -7.83 -22.53 -10.26
CA ASN A 925 -6.44 -22.07 -10.33
C ASN A 925 -5.87 -21.93 -8.91
N GLY A 926 -4.56 -22.16 -8.74
CA GLY A 926 -3.89 -22.00 -7.44
C GLY A 926 -4.11 -23.18 -6.48
N TRP A 927 -3.62 -24.36 -6.87
CA TRP A 927 -3.66 -25.56 -6.02
C TRP A 927 -2.43 -26.45 -6.23
N VAL A 928 -2.17 -27.32 -5.27
CA VAL A 928 -1.07 -28.28 -5.23
C VAL A 928 -1.62 -29.69 -5.23
N TYR A 929 -1.03 -30.56 -6.04
CA TYR A 929 -1.26 -32.01 -5.96
C TYR A 929 -0.11 -32.68 -5.24
N ALA A 930 -0.42 -33.46 -4.21
CA ALA A 930 0.52 -34.18 -3.40
C ALA A 930 0.05 -35.61 -3.11
N VAL A 931 0.99 -36.46 -2.72
CA VAL A 931 0.74 -37.84 -2.29
C VAL A 931 1.28 -38.00 -0.87
N HIS A 932 0.53 -38.68 -0.01
CA HIS A 932 0.91 -38.96 1.37
C HIS A 932 0.97 -40.46 1.61
N ASP A 933 2.09 -40.94 2.16
CA ASP A 933 2.25 -42.35 2.55
C ASP A 933 1.46 -42.63 3.84
N PHE A 934 0.19 -42.98 3.69
CA PHE A 934 -0.67 -43.30 4.83
C PHE A 934 -0.16 -44.51 5.60
N SER A 935 0.39 -45.51 4.90
CA SER A 935 0.91 -46.73 5.51
C SER A 935 2.06 -46.45 6.48
N ASN A 936 2.97 -45.54 6.12
CA ASN A 936 4.15 -45.20 6.91
C ASN A 936 4.07 -43.80 7.54
N ARG A 937 2.89 -43.17 7.60
CA ARG A 937 2.66 -41.79 8.04
C ARG A 937 3.32 -41.35 9.35
N SER A 938 3.61 -42.28 10.27
CA SER A 938 4.26 -42.01 11.55
C SER A 938 5.77 -42.23 11.55
N ASN A 939 6.37 -42.65 10.43
CA ASN A 939 7.79 -42.93 10.28
C ASN A 939 8.44 -41.92 9.34
N THR A 940 8.93 -40.82 9.91
CA THR A 940 9.57 -39.72 9.15
C THR A 940 10.91 -40.10 8.51
N ASP A 941 11.48 -41.25 8.89
CA ASP A 941 12.72 -41.77 8.31
C ASP A 941 12.46 -42.86 7.26
N SER A 942 11.20 -43.02 6.81
CA SER A 942 10.83 -44.02 5.82
C SER A 942 11.22 -43.62 4.39
N GLU A 943 11.77 -44.58 3.65
CA GLU A 943 12.00 -44.50 2.20
C GLU A 943 10.96 -45.33 1.41
N ASN A 944 9.99 -45.96 2.09
CA ASN A 944 9.09 -46.93 1.45
C ASN A 944 8.28 -46.31 0.31
N MET A 945 7.81 -45.07 0.48
CA MET A 945 7.10 -44.35 -0.58
C MET A 945 7.98 -44.14 -1.81
N SER A 946 9.25 -43.74 -1.65
CA SER A 946 10.15 -43.46 -2.79
C SER A 946 10.52 -44.72 -3.59
N TYR A 947 10.45 -45.91 -2.96
CA TYR A 947 10.65 -47.21 -3.61
C TYR A 947 9.36 -47.89 -4.08
N SER A 948 8.22 -47.20 -4.00
CA SER A 948 6.92 -47.75 -4.39
C SER A 948 6.73 -47.91 -5.90
N GLY A 949 7.60 -47.29 -6.71
CA GLY A 949 7.38 -47.16 -8.14
C GLY A 949 6.20 -46.24 -8.47
N ALA A 950 5.81 -45.35 -7.55
CA ALA A 950 4.69 -44.45 -7.77
C ALA A 950 4.93 -43.48 -8.93
N TYR A 951 3.89 -43.25 -9.71
CA TYR A 951 3.86 -42.22 -10.74
C TYR A 951 2.46 -41.63 -10.90
N VAL A 952 2.43 -40.37 -11.34
CA VAL A 952 1.21 -39.59 -11.54
C VAL A 952 1.09 -39.25 -13.00
N THR A 953 -0.08 -39.49 -13.58
CA THR A 953 -0.42 -39.06 -14.95
C THR A 953 -1.54 -38.04 -14.91
N VAL A 954 -1.38 -36.94 -15.66
CA VAL A 954 -2.37 -35.86 -15.75
C VAL A 954 -2.97 -35.82 -17.16
N PHE A 955 -4.30 -35.81 -17.22
CA PHE A 955 -5.07 -35.74 -18.46
C PHE A 955 -5.91 -34.45 -18.50
N THR A 956 -5.93 -33.78 -19.65
CA THR A 956 -6.82 -32.64 -19.94
C THR A 956 -7.31 -32.73 -21.38
N GLY A 957 -8.51 -32.27 -21.72
CA GLY A 957 -8.77 -31.94 -23.12
C GLY A 957 -8.75 -33.11 -24.12
N GLY A 958 -8.92 -34.36 -23.68
CA GLY A 958 -8.70 -35.52 -24.54
C GLY A 958 -7.22 -35.87 -24.78
N LYS A 959 -6.27 -35.42 -23.95
CA LYS A 959 -4.83 -35.73 -24.03
C LYS A 959 -4.20 -35.98 -22.66
N GLN A 960 -3.14 -36.78 -22.64
CA GLN A 960 -2.19 -36.83 -21.53
C GLN A 960 -1.23 -35.64 -21.65
N VAL A 961 -1.11 -34.84 -20.60
CA VAL A 961 -0.30 -33.59 -20.61
C VAL A 961 0.94 -33.65 -19.72
N ALA A 962 1.01 -34.56 -18.75
CA ALA A 962 2.17 -34.73 -17.89
C ALA A 962 2.26 -36.13 -17.29
N THR A 963 3.50 -36.56 -16.98
CA THR A 963 3.79 -37.75 -16.17
C THR A 963 4.95 -37.47 -15.23
N PHE A 964 4.75 -37.73 -13.94
CA PHE A 964 5.72 -37.53 -12.87
C PHE A 964 6.03 -38.88 -12.20
N ASN A 965 7.30 -39.29 -12.23
CA ASN A 965 7.77 -40.44 -11.47
C ASN A 965 8.27 -39.98 -10.11
N ILE A 966 8.02 -40.76 -9.06
CA ILE A 966 8.55 -40.45 -7.73
C ILE A 966 10.09 -40.52 -7.73
N PRO A 967 10.79 -39.54 -7.12
CA PRO A 967 12.22 -39.63 -6.87
C PRO A 967 12.54 -40.85 -5.99
N VAL A 968 13.50 -41.70 -6.40
CA VAL A 968 13.79 -42.98 -5.73
C VAL A 968 14.91 -42.85 -4.70
N GLY A 969 14.69 -43.41 -3.50
CA GLY A 969 15.66 -43.39 -2.40
C GLY A 969 15.65 -42.08 -1.60
N GLU A 970 14.55 -41.35 -1.66
CA GLU A 970 14.30 -40.19 -0.82
C GLU A 970 13.56 -40.60 0.45
N VAL A 971 13.86 -39.88 1.54
CA VAL A 971 13.24 -40.06 2.86
C VAL A 971 12.09 -39.08 3.02
N GLY A 972 10.90 -39.59 3.37
CA GLY A 972 9.76 -38.75 3.70
C GLY A 972 8.42 -39.46 3.55
N THR A 973 7.39 -38.86 4.14
CA THR A 973 6.00 -39.35 4.06
C THR A 973 5.12 -38.55 3.11
N TYR A 974 5.60 -37.43 2.55
CA TYR A 974 4.88 -36.61 1.56
C TYR A 974 5.68 -36.45 0.28
N TRP A 975 5.02 -36.69 -0.86
CA TRP A 975 5.51 -36.39 -2.20
C TRP A 975 4.69 -35.24 -2.78
N THR A 976 5.28 -34.05 -2.83
CA THR A 976 4.68 -32.89 -3.50
C THR A 976 5.00 -32.97 -4.98
N VAL A 977 3.99 -33.22 -5.82
CA VAL A 977 4.20 -33.60 -7.23
C VAL A 977 4.30 -32.37 -8.11
N PHE A 978 3.27 -31.52 -8.11
CA PHE A 978 3.22 -30.30 -8.90
C PHE A 978 2.22 -29.30 -8.31
N GLU A 979 2.36 -28.03 -8.70
CA GLU A 979 1.34 -27.00 -8.49
C GLU A 979 0.68 -26.64 -9.83
N TYR A 980 -0.57 -26.19 -9.77
CA TYR A 980 -1.31 -25.67 -10.91
C TYR A 980 -1.59 -24.18 -10.70
N VAL A 981 -0.83 -23.35 -11.42
CA VAL A 981 -0.85 -21.89 -11.27
C VAL A 981 -0.85 -21.25 -12.66
N ASP A 982 -1.74 -20.28 -12.82
CA ASP A 982 -2.00 -19.55 -14.07
C ASP A 982 -2.38 -20.47 -15.24
N GLY A 983 -3.16 -21.52 -14.94
CA GLY A 983 -3.57 -22.50 -15.95
C GLY A 983 -2.47 -23.48 -16.38
N GLN A 984 -1.31 -23.47 -15.72
CA GLN A 984 -0.14 -24.28 -16.07
C GLN A 984 0.26 -25.22 -14.94
N ILE A 985 0.64 -26.45 -15.32
CA ILE A 985 1.27 -27.42 -14.41
C ILE A 985 2.73 -27.02 -14.24
N ARG A 986 3.15 -26.74 -13.00
CA ARG A 986 4.53 -26.45 -12.62
C ARG A 986 5.08 -27.61 -11.77
N PRO A 987 6.03 -28.40 -12.29
CA PRO A 987 6.62 -29.52 -11.56
C PRO A 987 7.30 -29.09 -10.26
N ILE A 988 7.06 -29.83 -9.17
CA ILE A 988 7.79 -29.69 -7.90
C ILE A 988 8.62 -30.96 -7.68
N ASN A 989 7.96 -32.11 -7.67
CA ASN A 989 8.50 -33.47 -7.58
C ASN A 989 9.51 -33.69 -6.43
N VAL A 990 9.12 -33.34 -5.21
CA VAL A 990 9.96 -33.44 -4.00
C VAL A 990 9.31 -34.38 -2.97
N VAL A 991 10.12 -35.26 -2.38
CA VAL A 991 9.74 -36.09 -1.23
C VAL A 991 10.34 -35.50 0.06
N ASN A 992 9.52 -35.34 1.11
CA ASN A 992 9.96 -34.91 2.44
C ASN A 992 8.88 -35.22 3.51
N ASN A 993 9.04 -34.70 4.73
CA ASN A 993 8.10 -34.89 5.86
C ASN A 993 7.15 -33.71 6.10
N ILE A 994 7.11 -32.75 5.20
CA ILE A 994 6.33 -31.52 5.34
C ILE A 994 5.10 -31.64 4.47
N ALA A 995 3.92 -31.62 5.10
CA ALA A 995 2.67 -31.52 4.38
C ALA A 995 2.65 -30.21 3.57
N PRO A 996 2.36 -30.25 2.25
CA PRO A 996 2.37 -29.05 1.43
C PRO A 996 1.23 -28.11 1.81
N THR A 997 1.50 -26.81 1.73
CA THR A 997 0.50 -25.73 1.83
C THR A 997 0.38 -25.03 0.48
N PRO A 998 -0.82 -24.55 0.10
CA PRO A 998 -1.04 -23.89 -1.18
C PRO A 998 -0.48 -22.47 -1.26
#